data_AF-A0A924XA61-F1
#
_entry.id   AF-A0A924XA61-F1
#
_cell.length_a   1.000
_cell.length_b   1.000
_cell.length_c   1.000
_cell.angle_alpha   90.00
_cell.angle_beta   90.00
_cell.angle_gamma   90.00
#
_symmetry.space_group_name_H-M   'P 1'
#
loop_
_entity.id
_entity.type
_entity.pdbx_description
1 polymer ?
#
loop_
_entity_poly.entity_id
_entity_poly.type
_entity_poly.pdbx_seq_one_letter_code
_entity_poly.pdbx_strand_id
1 'polypeptide(L)'
;MQRIERDFAGRRLVIETGRMAKQAAGSAVVQFGDTMVLAAVTVSETQSPLPFFPLLVEYKEKSYAAGKIPGGFIKREGRPRDEEILSARIIDRSIRPLFPEGFKNEVQVFIYVISADQENDADVLALVAASFALNVSRIPFLAPIACVRLGRLQEKWVINPTFKQLEYSDLDVVIAGSADSIVMVEGGALEVSEEDIVSGLGVAHRAINELIGLQNELLRQGRAEKMSWVKSEQDDTLVKRVKELADGKIKDALNQREKHERIGAVETVKREAIVALTEDFPDNAKDIALLVADVEYHGLRAQVLDTGERVDGRKASEVRPITIEAGLLPRAHGSALFTRGQTQALVAVTLGTANDVQRLDSIDDSAETTKSFMLHYNFPPFSTGEVRPMRGTSRREIGHGNLAERAIQGVMPPFEEFPYTVRIVSDILESNGSSSMASVCGGSLALFDAGAPVRAAVAGVAMGLIKEGDRYAILTDILGTEDHLGDMDFKVAGTDRGITSIQMDIKVQGLDVKIMREALAQAKEGRLHILAEMKKALAEPRAEMSQYAPRIETLKISPEKIGDLIGPKGKTIRGIQDETGAELTVDDSGLVTIAAVGGEAMERARAMVKALTAEPDIGATYEGTVVSTTAFGAFVEIMPGTEGLVHISELKHGRTEKTEDVVKKGDRVQVKLLERDERGRLRLSMKALVPKPEGMPEESGGGRSGGDRESRPPRRDREQGEGEPRERVAAESGASDGDGGGRGGESRGRRPGGGRPRR
;
A
#
# COMPACT_ATOMS: atom_id res chain seq x y z
N MET A 1 21.97 -22.89 -26.08
CA MET A 1 21.06 -21.81 -25.64
C MET A 1 19.71 -22.13 -26.23
N GLN A 2 18.67 -22.16 -25.40
CA GLN A 2 17.29 -22.38 -25.84
C GLN A 2 16.54 -21.06 -25.62
N ARG A 3 15.69 -20.67 -26.57
CA ARG A 3 14.92 -19.42 -26.51
C ARG A 3 13.59 -19.60 -27.24
N ILE A 4 12.52 -19.09 -26.66
CA ILE A 4 11.21 -18.94 -27.31
C ILE A 4 10.74 -17.49 -27.18
N GLU A 5 10.03 -17.03 -28.21
CA GLU A 5 9.50 -15.67 -28.31
C GLU A 5 8.10 -15.72 -28.92
N ARG A 6 7.14 -15.07 -28.27
CA ARG A 6 5.74 -14.97 -28.67
C ARG A 6 5.14 -13.65 -28.18
N ASP A 7 4.03 -13.25 -28.79
CA ASP A 7 3.17 -12.22 -28.22
C ASP A 7 2.26 -12.85 -27.16
N PHE A 8 2.17 -12.22 -26.00
CA PHE A 8 1.30 -12.60 -24.89
C PHE A 8 0.67 -11.32 -24.31
N ALA A 9 -0.64 -11.31 -24.08
CA ALA A 9 -1.34 -10.14 -23.54
C ALA A 9 -0.97 -8.80 -24.24
N GLY A 10 -0.84 -8.85 -25.57
CA GLY A 10 -0.54 -7.70 -26.44
C GLY A 10 0.91 -7.21 -26.45
N ARG A 11 1.83 -7.90 -25.77
CA ARG A 11 3.25 -7.53 -25.69
C ARG A 11 4.15 -8.74 -25.96
N ARG A 12 5.39 -8.46 -26.35
CA ARG A 12 6.41 -9.48 -26.58
C ARG A 12 6.82 -10.16 -25.26
N LEU A 13 6.74 -11.47 -25.21
CA LEU A 13 7.25 -12.33 -24.15
C LEU A 13 8.38 -13.22 -24.67
N VAL A 14 9.49 -13.29 -23.93
CA VAL A 14 10.63 -14.16 -24.23
C VAL A 14 10.94 -15.02 -23.01
N ILE A 15 11.17 -16.31 -23.23
CA ILE A 15 11.74 -17.23 -22.22
C ILE A 15 13.04 -17.79 -22.78
N GLU A 16 14.12 -17.69 -22.01
CA GLU A 16 15.45 -18.08 -22.44
C GLU A 16 16.20 -18.86 -21.35
N THR A 17 17.00 -19.86 -21.75
CA THR A 17 17.93 -20.57 -20.85
C THR A 17 19.26 -20.91 -21.52
N GLY A 18 20.27 -21.17 -20.70
CA GLY A 18 21.61 -21.59 -21.13
C GLY A 18 22.55 -20.44 -21.53
N ARG A 19 22.14 -19.17 -21.35
CA ARG A 19 23.04 -17.99 -21.50
C ARG A 19 23.58 -17.51 -20.15
N MET A 20 22.71 -17.30 -19.16
CA MET A 20 23.04 -16.74 -17.84
C MET A 20 22.95 -17.80 -16.73
N ALA A 21 23.74 -17.63 -15.66
CA ALA A 21 23.74 -18.49 -14.47
C ALA A 21 23.97 -20.01 -14.74
N LYS A 22 24.89 -20.34 -15.66
CA LYS A 22 25.14 -21.72 -16.13
C LYS A 22 25.64 -22.72 -15.08
N GLN A 23 26.04 -22.24 -13.90
CA GLN A 23 26.48 -23.08 -12.78
C GLN A 23 25.32 -23.48 -11.85
N ALA A 24 24.15 -22.85 -11.98
CA ALA A 24 22.95 -23.24 -11.26
C ALA A 24 22.44 -24.60 -11.77
N ALA A 25 21.66 -25.31 -10.96
CA ALA A 25 21.01 -26.55 -11.38
C ALA A 25 20.02 -26.31 -12.53
N GLY A 26 19.41 -25.12 -12.57
CA GLY A 26 18.64 -24.59 -13.69
C GLY A 26 18.57 -23.08 -13.64
N SER A 27 18.39 -22.43 -14.78
CA SER A 27 18.20 -20.98 -14.87
C SER A 27 17.26 -20.60 -15.99
N ALA A 28 16.60 -19.46 -15.85
CA ALA A 28 15.70 -18.89 -16.85
C ALA A 28 15.80 -17.36 -16.84
N VAL A 29 15.82 -16.75 -18.02
CA VAL A 29 15.56 -15.32 -18.18
C VAL A 29 14.19 -15.19 -18.84
N VAL A 30 13.28 -14.46 -18.19
CA VAL A 30 11.97 -14.12 -18.76
C VAL A 30 11.94 -12.61 -18.99
N GLN A 31 11.50 -12.22 -20.18
CA GLN A 31 11.34 -10.83 -20.57
C GLN A 31 9.91 -10.58 -21.06
N PHE A 32 9.30 -9.50 -20.60
CA PHE A 32 7.99 -9.05 -21.06
C PHE A 32 8.04 -7.54 -21.27
N GLY A 33 7.86 -7.09 -22.52
CA GLY A 33 8.29 -5.74 -22.88
C GLY A 33 9.80 -5.59 -22.67
N ASP A 34 10.20 -4.58 -21.89
CA ASP A 34 11.61 -4.34 -21.52
C ASP A 34 11.90 -4.72 -20.05
N THR A 35 10.89 -5.16 -19.29
CA THR A 35 11.08 -5.78 -17.98
C THR A 35 11.66 -7.19 -18.13
N MET A 36 12.74 -7.47 -17.39
CA MET A 36 13.49 -8.72 -17.43
C MET A 36 13.78 -9.25 -16.03
N VAL A 37 13.53 -10.54 -15.84
CA VAL A 37 13.85 -11.28 -14.61
C VAL A 37 14.77 -12.45 -14.91
N LEU A 38 15.73 -12.70 -14.03
CA LEU A 38 16.59 -13.89 -14.03
C LEU A 38 16.25 -14.74 -12.82
N ALA A 39 15.78 -15.97 -13.04
CA ALA A 39 15.68 -17.00 -12.00
C ALA A 39 16.84 -17.98 -12.11
N ALA A 40 17.45 -18.32 -10.98
CA ALA A 40 18.45 -19.37 -10.84
C ALA A 40 18.07 -20.29 -9.68
N VAL A 41 18.11 -21.60 -9.91
CA VAL A 41 17.75 -22.61 -8.91
C VAL A 41 18.95 -23.51 -8.60
N THR A 42 19.16 -23.79 -7.32
CA THR A 42 20.21 -24.68 -6.82
C THR A 42 19.61 -25.73 -5.89
N VAL A 43 20.31 -26.86 -5.78
CA VAL A 43 19.91 -27.98 -4.93
C VAL A 43 21.15 -28.61 -4.28
N SER A 44 21.05 -28.99 -3.01
CA SER A 44 22.09 -29.74 -2.32
C SER A 44 22.22 -31.17 -2.86
N GLU A 45 23.42 -31.75 -2.81
CA GLU A 45 23.62 -33.17 -3.15
C GLU A 45 23.03 -34.10 -2.08
N THR A 46 23.12 -33.69 -0.80
CA THR A 46 22.65 -34.47 0.35
C THR A 46 21.30 -33.98 0.85
N GLN A 47 20.51 -34.89 1.43
CA GLN A 47 19.28 -34.54 2.13
C GLN A 47 19.58 -33.71 3.39
N SER A 48 18.69 -32.78 3.70
CA SER A 48 18.78 -31.98 4.91
C SER A 48 18.34 -32.79 6.14
N PRO A 49 19.01 -32.63 7.30
CA PRO A 49 18.57 -33.24 8.55
C PRO A 49 17.35 -32.54 9.17
N LEU A 50 16.90 -31.43 8.58
CA LEU A 50 15.76 -30.65 9.08
C LEU A 50 14.46 -31.47 9.04
N PRO A 51 13.54 -31.24 10.01
CA PRO A 51 12.28 -31.96 10.06
C PRO A 51 11.25 -31.50 9.01
N PHE A 52 11.62 -30.58 8.12
CA PHE A 52 10.77 -30.00 7.07
C PHE A 52 11.54 -29.85 5.76
N PHE A 53 10.83 -29.65 4.66
CA PHE A 53 11.42 -29.39 3.33
C PHE A 53 12.05 -27.97 3.27
N PRO A 54 13.39 -27.85 3.17
CA PRO A 54 14.08 -26.58 3.19
C PRO A 54 14.11 -25.95 1.78
N LEU A 55 12.99 -25.34 1.41
CA LEU A 55 12.88 -24.46 0.25
C LEU A 55 13.04 -22.99 0.69
N LEU A 56 14.01 -22.31 0.09
CA LEU A 56 14.25 -20.88 0.26
C LEU A 56 14.04 -20.16 -1.08
N VAL A 57 13.09 -19.23 -1.11
CA VAL A 57 12.86 -18.34 -2.26
C VAL A 57 13.34 -16.93 -1.90
N GLU A 58 14.17 -16.36 -2.75
CA GLU A 58 14.64 -14.97 -2.67
C GLU A 58 14.24 -14.24 -3.94
N TYR A 59 13.57 -13.11 -3.80
CA TYR A 59 13.27 -12.20 -4.90
C TYR A 59 13.96 -10.88 -4.61
N LYS A 60 14.71 -10.38 -5.59
CA LYS A 60 15.55 -9.21 -5.43
C LYS A 60 15.46 -8.23 -6.58
N GLU A 61 15.14 -7.00 -6.25
CA GLU A 61 15.06 -5.88 -7.17
C GLU A 61 16.39 -5.15 -7.17
N LYS A 62 16.94 -4.97 -8.36
CA LYS A 62 18.19 -4.24 -8.53
C LYS A 62 17.86 -2.83 -8.93
N SER A 63 18.40 -1.84 -8.23
CA SER A 63 18.11 -0.43 -8.52
C SER A 63 18.57 -0.04 -9.93
N TYR A 64 19.64 -0.70 -10.42
CA TYR A 64 20.09 -0.55 -11.80
C TYR A 64 19.07 -1.02 -12.83
N ALA A 65 18.11 -1.87 -12.48
CA ALA A 65 17.07 -2.34 -13.39
C ALA A 65 16.24 -1.16 -13.92
N ALA A 66 16.08 -0.11 -13.10
CA ALA A 66 15.44 1.16 -13.45
C ALA A 66 16.46 2.30 -13.65
N GLY A 67 17.76 2.00 -13.76
CA GLY A 67 18.81 3.03 -13.89
C GLY A 67 19.01 3.92 -12.66
N LYS A 68 18.56 3.48 -11.48
CA LYS A 68 18.61 4.26 -10.22
C LYS A 68 19.80 3.88 -9.32
N ILE A 69 20.29 4.85 -8.55
CA ILE A 69 21.18 4.63 -7.41
C ILE A 69 20.31 4.58 -6.14
N PRO A 70 20.47 3.58 -5.25
CA PRO A 70 19.66 3.47 -4.02
C PRO A 70 19.67 4.76 -3.16
N GLY A 71 18.51 5.16 -2.64
CA GLY A 71 18.34 6.40 -1.86
C GLY A 71 19.09 6.44 -0.52
N GLY A 72 19.36 5.29 0.11
CA GLY A 72 20.00 5.20 1.43
C GLY A 72 21.45 5.70 1.51
N PHE A 73 21.98 5.84 2.73
CA PHE A 73 23.35 6.37 2.97
C PHE A 73 24.45 5.53 2.33
N ILE A 74 24.30 4.20 2.33
CA ILE A 74 25.30 3.23 1.85
C ILE A 74 25.30 3.12 0.31
N LYS A 75 24.28 3.66 -0.38
CA LYS A 75 24.12 3.60 -1.86
C LYS A 75 24.22 2.17 -2.41
N ARG A 76 23.66 1.21 -1.66
CA ARG A 76 23.59 -0.22 -1.99
C ARG A 76 22.26 -0.79 -1.49
N GLU A 77 21.68 -1.75 -2.21
CA GLU A 77 20.51 -2.48 -1.75
C GLU A 77 20.80 -3.19 -0.43
N GLY A 78 19.93 -2.99 0.56
CA GLY A 78 20.10 -3.47 1.92
C GLY A 78 19.17 -4.64 2.25
N ARG A 79 18.48 -4.54 3.40
CA ARG A 79 17.45 -5.50 3.81
C ARG A 79 16.36 -5.59 2.73
N PRO A 80 15.71 -6.76 2.58
CA PRO A 80 14.60 -6.86 1.65
C PRO A 80 13.47 -5.87 1.93
N ARG A 81 12.89 -5.31 0.88
CA ARG A 81 11.66 -4.49 0.95
C ARG A 81 10.44 -5.39 1.17
N ASP A 82 9.33 -4.80 1.58
CA ASP A 82 8.07 -5.54 1.78
C ASP A 82 7.61 -6.16 0.45
N GLU A 83 7.65 -5.42 -0.65
CA GLU A 83 7.34 -5.92 -2.01
C GLU A 83 8.22 -7.11 -2.42
N GLU A 84 9.53 -7.05 -2.13
CA GLU A 84 10.44 -8.17 -2.42
C GLU A 84 10.07 -9.42 -1.61
N ILE A 85 9.66 -9.24 -0.35
CA ILE A 85 9.22 -10.33 0.53
C ILE A 85 7.87 -10.90 0.06
N LEU A 86 6.94 -10.05 -0.34
CA LEU A 86 5.62 -10.44 -0.85
C LEU A 86 5.75 -11.23 -2.15
N SER A 87 6.56 -10.76 -3.10
CA SER A 87 6.86 -11.47 -4.34
C SER A 87 7.53 -12.82 -4.09
N ALA A 88 8.51 -12.89 -3.17
CA ALA A 88 9.10 -14.16 -2.77
C ALA A 88 8.08 -15.13 -2.16
N ARG A 89 7.10 -14.63 -1.39
CA ARG A 89 6.03 -15.45 -0.79
C ARG A 89 5.05 -15.97 -1.84
N ILE A 90 4.64 -15.14 -2.79
CA ILE A 90 3.79 -15.55 -3.92
C ILE A 90 4.43 -16.72 -4.67
N ILE A 91 5.74 -16.61 -4.91
CA ILE A 91 6.49 -17.65 -5.60
C ILE A 91 6.58 -18.92 -4.74
N ASP A 92 6.99 -18.80 -3.48
CA ASP A 92 7.12 -19.93 -2.54
C ASP A 92 5.82 -20.72 -2.40
N ARG A 93 4.70 -20.02 -2.14
CA ARG A 93 3.35 -20.61 -2.01
C ARG A 93 2.94 -21.39 -3.25
N SER A 94 3.29 -20.88 -4.43
CA SER A 94 2.93 -21.48 -5.71
C SER A 94 3.76 -22.73 -6.06
N ILE A 95 5.07 -22.73 -5.75
CA ILE A 95 5.96 -23.84 -6.13
C ILE A 95 6.06 -24.95 -5.08
N ARG A 96 5.89 -24.62 -3.78
CA ARG A 96 6.13 -25.55 -2.67
C ARG A 96 5.31 -26.85 -2.74
N PRO A 97 4.01 -26.83 -3.11
CA PRO A 97 3.21 -28.06 -3.22
C PRO A 97 3.63 -28.98 -4.38
N LEU A 98 4.48 -28.50 -5.30
CA LEU A 98 4.86 -29.23 -6.52
C LEU A 98 6.17 -30.01 -6.40
N PHE A 99 6.79 -29.98 -5.22
CA PHE A 99 7.89 -30.87 -4.90
C PHE A 99 7.34 -32.21 -4.42
N PRO A 100 7.95 -33.35 -4.82
CA PRO A 100 7.49 -34.65 -4.37
C PRO A 100 7.46 -34.76 -2.84
N GLU A 101 6.42 -35.40 -2.33
CA GLU A 101 6.24 -35.61 -0.90
C GLU A 101 7.43 -36.35 -0.29
N GLY A 102 7.97 -35.83 0.80
CA GLY A 102 9.15 -36.37 1.47
C GLY A 102 10.50 -35.87 0.92
N PHE A 103 10.52 -35.11 -0.17
CA PHE A 103 11.76 -34.55 -0.71
C PHE A 103 12.39 -33.57 0.30
N LYS A 104 13.65 -33.81 0.67
CA LYS A 104 14.34 -33.10 1.78
C LYS A 104 15.67 -32.44 1.40
N ASN A 105 16.07 -32.47 0.13
CA ASN A 105 17.25 -31.71 -0.30
C ASN A 105 16.97 -30.21 -0.14
N GLU A 106 17.99 -29.44 0.21
CA GLU A 106 17.89 -27.98 0.30
C GLU A 106 17.77 -27.43 -1.11
N VAL A 107 16.71 -26.65 -1.36
CA VAL A 107 16.46 -25.99 -2.64
C VAL A 107 16.45 -24.49 -2.42
N GLN A 108 17.25 -23.78 -3.22
CA GLN A 108 17.23 -22.33 -3.24
C GLN A 108 16.80 -21.84 -4.62
N VAL A 109 15.81 -20.94 -4.64
CA VAL A 109 15.34 -20.24 -5.83
C VAL A 109 15.68 -18.77 -5.65
N PHE A 110 16.56 -18.24 -6.49
CA PHE A 110 16.97 -16.84 -6.45
C PHE A 110 16.49 -16.14 -7.72
N ILE A 111 15.70 -15.08 -7.55
CA ILE A 111 15.20 -14.24 -8.63
C ILE A 111 15.81 -12.84 -8.52
N TYR A 112 16.31 -12.33 -9.65
CA TYR A 112 16.69 -10.94 -9.81
C TYR A 112 15.83 -10.25 -10.86
N VAL A 113 15.25 -9.10 -10.52
CA VAL A 113 14.78 -8.13 -11.52
C VAL A 113 16.01 -7.38 -12.03
N ILE A 114 16.33 -7.57 -13.30
CA ILE A 114 17.56 -7.07 -13.93
C ILE A 114 17.31 -5.96 -14.95
N SER A 115 16.06 -5.79 -15.38
CA SER A 115 15.59 -4.67 -16.18
C SER A 115 14.13 -4.41 -15.79
N ALA A 116 13.74 -3.15 -15.64
CA ALA A 116 12.37 -2.74 -15.32
C ALA A 116 11.99 -1.56 -16.22
N ASP A 117 10.92 -1.73 -16.99
CA ASP A 117 10.45 -0.75 -17.97
C ASP A 117 9.45 0.26 -17.41
N GLN A 118 9.13 0.16 -16.12
CA GLN A 118 8.18 1.03 -15.42
C GLN A 118 6.76 0.99 -16.02
N GLU A 119 6.45 -0.06 -16.78
CA GLU A 119 5.12 -0.34 -17.29
C GLU A 119 4.61 -1.69 -16.79
N ASN A 120 5.48 -2.71 -16.77
CA ASN A 120 5.16 -4.09 -16.50
C ASN A 120 5.70 -4.55 -15.14
N ASP A 121 4.81 -5.07 -14.29
CA ASP A 121 5.18 -5.68 -13.01
C ASP A 121 6.00 -6.97 -13.23
N ALA A 122 7.11 -7.09 -12.48
CA ALA A 122 8.07 -8.18 -12.60
C ALA A 122 7.67 -9.42 -11.79
N ASP A 123 6.75 -9.29 -10.83
CA ASP A 123 6.36 -10.36 -9.91
C ASP A 123 5.81 -11.61 -10.63
N VAL A 124 4.96 -11.41 -11.64
CA VAL A 124 4.35 -12.50 -12.40
C VAL A 124 5.36 -13.19 -13.30
N LEU A 125 6.31 -12.43 -13.85
CA LEU A 125 7.39 -12.96 -14.67
C LEU A 125 8.34 -13.82 -13.82
N ALA A 126 8.57 -13.40 -12.58
CA ALA A 126 9.46 -14.09 -11.65
C ALA A 126 9.00 -15.52 -11.36
N LEU A 127 7.69 -15.76 -11.19
CA LEU A 127 7.17 -17.11 -11.03
C LEU A 127 7.33 -17.94 -12.31
N VAL A 128 7.05 -17.38 -13.49
CA VAL A 128 7.23 -18.09 -14.76
C VAL A 128 8.72 -18.48 -14.95
N ALA A 129 9.63 -17.57 -14.61
CA ALA A 129 11.07 -17.83 -14.65
C ALA A 129 11.49 -18.92 -13.65
N ALA A 130 11.01 -18.86 -12.40
CA ALA A 130 11.27 -19.86 -11.38
C ALA A 130 10.73 -21.24 -11.78
N SER A 131 9.50 -21.29 -12.31
CA SER A 131 8.87 -22.52 -12.77
C SER A 131 9.65 -23.17 -13.90
N PHE A 132 10.03 -22.40 -14.92
CA PHE A 132 10.84 -22.92 -16.01
C PHE A 132 12.22 -23.39 -15.53
N ALA A 133 12.89 -22.61 -14.67
CA ALA A 133 14.19 -22.95 -14.10
C ALA A 133 14.15 -24.26 -13.30
N LEU A 134 13.11 -24.50 -12.50
CA LEU A 134 12.90 -25.77 -11.78
C LEU A 134 12.69 -26.92 -12.75
N ASN A 135 11.85 -26.74 -13.77
CA ASN A 135 11.53 -27.81 -14.72
C ASN A 135 12.70 -28.21 -15.61
N VAL A 136 13.53 -27.24 -16.05
CA VAL A 136 14.72 -27.52 -16.88
C VAL A 136 15.87 -28.12 -16.05
N SER A 137 15.86 -27.94 -14.73
CA SER A 137 16.88 -28.47 -13.81
C SER A 137 16.75 -29.96 -13.54
N ARG A 138 17.77 -30.53 -12.87
CA ARG A 138 17.73 -31.90 -12.33
C ARG A 138 16.79 -32.08 -11.14
N ILE A 139 16.22 -31.01 -10.57
CA ILE A 139 15.40 -31.09 -9.36
C ILE A 139 14.08 -31.80 -9.67
N PRO A 140 13.63 -32.77 -8.84
CA PRO A 140 12.31 -33.38 -8.98
C PRO A 140 11.23 -32.34 -8.75
N PHE A 141 10.41 -32.11 -9.77
CA PHE A 141 9.35 -31.10 -9.76
C PHE A 141 8.21 -31.60 -10.65
N LEU A 142 6.98 -31.57 -10.14
CA LEU A 142 5.87 -32.33 -10.72
C LEU A 142 5.40 -31.78 -12.07
N ALA A 143 5.25 -30.47 -12.20
CA ALA A 143 4.75 -29.85 -13.41
C ALA A 143 5.14 -28.36 -13.51
N PRO A 144 5.24 -27.79 -14.72
CA PRO A 144 5.28 -26.35 -14.91
C PRO A 144 4.00 -25.67 -14.41
N ILE A 145 4.19 -24.46 -13.91
CA ILE A 145 3.13 -23.53 -13.52
C ILE A 145 3.43 -22.16 -14.11
N ALA A 146 2.40 -21.34 -14.19
CA ALA A 146 2.54 -19.93 -14.53
C ALA A 146 1.65 -19.10 -13.63
N CYS A 147 1.88 -17.80 -13.62
CA CYS A 147 0.92 -16.85 -13.08
C CYS A 147 0.71 -15.68 -14.03
N VAL A 148 -0.40 -15.00 -13.77
CA VAL A 148 -0.80 -13.77 -14.42
C VAL A 148 -1.37 -12.83 -13.35
N ARG A 149 -1.32 -11.54 -13.64
CA ARG A 149 -2.04 -10.51 -12.89
C ARG A 149 -3.30 -10.17 -13.66
N LEU A 150 -4.44 -10.14 -12.99
CA LEU A 150 -5.73 -9.85 -13.59
C LEU A 150 -6.20 -8.48 -13.08
N GLY A 151 -6.43 -7.57 -14.02
CA GLY A 151 -7.14 -6.31 -13.80
C GLY A 151 -8.54 -6.34 -14.42
N ARG A 152 -9.39 -5.42 -13.98
CA ARG A 152 -10.71 -5.19 -14.56
C ARG A 152 -10.97 -3.70 -14.73
N LEU A 153 -10.94 -3.25 -15.99
CA LEU A 153 -11.12 -1.85 -16.37
C LEU A 153 -12.47 -1.74 -17.07
N GLN A 154 -13.38 -0.93 -16.52
CA GLN A 154 -14.74 -0.77 -17.06
C GLN A 154 -15.40 -2.13 -17.34
N GLU A 155 -15.37 -3.03 -16.35
CA GLU A 155 -15.90 -4.41 -16.39
C GLU A 155 -15.21 -5.35 -17.41
N LYS A 156 -14.13 -4.92 -18.06
CA LYS A 156 -13.37 -5.75 -19.00
C LYS A 156 -12.11 -6.31 -18.36
N TRP A 157 -11.94 -7.61 -18.50
CA TRP A 157 -10.75 -8.32 -18.03
C TRP A 157 -9.51 -7.94 -18.83
N VAL A 158 -8.43 -7.60 -18.13
CA VAL A 158 -7.12 -7.30 -18.70
C VAL A 158 -6.08 -8.20 -18.04
N ILE A 159 -5.35 -8.97 -18.86
CA ILE A 159 -4.25 -9.83 -18.40
C ILE A 159 -2.95 -9.03 -18.39
N ASN A 160 -2.21 -9.17 -17.30
CA ASN A 160 -0.98 -8.44 -16.99
C ASN A 160 -1.11 -6.94 -17.30
N PRO A 161 -2.09 -6.24 -16.70
CA PRO A 161 -2.26 -4.80 -16.92
C PRO A 161 -0.97 -4.04 -16.59
N THR A 162 -0.73 -2.93 -17.27
CA THR A 162 0.37 -2.03 -16.90
C THR A 162 0.08 -1.30 -15.59
N PHE A 163 1.09 -0.72 -14.94
CA PHE A 163 0.90 0.09 -13.73
C PHE A 163 -0.15 1.19 -13.93
N LYS A 164 -0.11 1.91 -15.07
CA LYS A 164 -1.12 2.92 -15.42
C LYS A 164 -2.52 2.35 -15.62
N GLN A 165 -2.65 1.13 -16.14
CA GLN A 165 -3.96 0.48 -16.29
C GLN A 165 -4.53 0.07 -14.93
N LEU A 166 -3.68 -0.33 -13.98
CA LEU A 166 -4.08 -0.70 -12.62
C LEU A 166 -4.68 0.49 -11.85
N GLU A 167 -4.26 1.72 -12.11
CA GLU A 167 -4.85 2.93 -11.50
C GLU A 167 -6.36 3.09 -11.81
N TYR A 168 -6.83 2.52 -12.93
CA TYR A 168 -8.24 2.54 -13.34
C TYR A 168 -8.94 1.19 -13.15
N SER A 169 -8.28 0.25 -12.48
CA SER A 169 -8.77 -1.10 -12.27
C SER A 169 -9.51 -1.22 -10.94
N ASP A 170 -10.69 -1.83 -10.93
CA ASP A 170 -11.41 -2.14 -9.69
C ASP A 170 -10.99 -3.49 -9.08
N LEU A 171 -10.07 -4.19 -9.75
CA LEU A 171 -9.50 -5.47 -9.34
C LEU A 171 -7.99 -5.50 -9.58
N ASP A 172 -7.22 -6.02 -8.63
CA ASP A 172 -5.80 -6.34 -8.82
C ASP A 172 -5.49 -7.65 -8.11
N VAL A 173 -5.48 -8.75 -8.87
CA VAL A 173 -5.31 -10.10 -8.35
C VAL A 173 -4.26 -10.88 -9.13
N VAL A 174 -3.26 -11.39 -8.43
CA VAL A 174 -2.26 -12.33 -8.95
C VAL A 174 -2.80 -13.75 -8.79
N ILE A 175 -2.76 -14.51 -9.87
CA ILE A 175 -3.30 -15.86 -9.94
C ILE A 175 -2.24 -16.77 -10.53
N ALA A 176 -1.89 -17.83 -9.79
CA ALA A 176 -0.97 -18.87 -10.23
C ALA A 176 -1.70 -20.22 -10.37
N GLY A 177 -1.29 -21.00 -11.36
CA GLY A 177 -1.91 -22.30 -11.62
C GLY A 177 -1.04 -23.24 -12.44
N SER A 178 -1.41 -24.51 -12.40
CA SER A 178 -0.97 -25.56 -13.32
C SER A 178 -1.89 -25.61 -14.53
N ALA A 179 -1.63 -26.55 -15.44
CA ALA A 179 -2.49 -26.74 -16.61
C ALA A 179 -3.94 -27.07 -16.21
N ASP A 180 -4.11 -27.80 -15.10
CA ASP A 180 -5.39 -28.39 -14.71
C ASP A 180 -6.07 -27.66 -13.55
N SER A 181 -5.34 -26.85 -12.78
CA SER A 181 -5.90 -26.20 -11.59
C SER A 181 -5.24 -24.87 -11.22
N ILE A 182 -6.03 -23.99 -10.59
CA ILE A 182 -5.48 -22.87 -9.83
C ILE A 182 -4.78 -23.42 -8.58
N VAL A 183 -3.65 -22.80 -8.21
CA VAL A 183 -2.83 -23.19 -7.05
C VAL A 183 -2.80 -22.07 -6.02
N MET A 184 -2.74 -20.81 -6.47
CA MET A 184 -2.62 -19.67 -5.58
C MET A 184 -3.33 -18.46 -6.16
N VAL A 185 -4.01 -17.71 -5.29
CA VAL A 185 -4.63 -16.41 -5.60
C VAL A 185 -4.24 -15.43 -4.51
N GLU A 186 -3.87 -14.20 -4.87
CA GLU A 186 -3.62 -13.11 -3.92
C GLU A 186 -3.95 -11.77 -4.56
N GLY A 187 -4.78 -10.97 -3.92
CA GLY A 187 -5.14 -9.67 -4.50
C GLY A 187 -6.11 -8.84 -3.71
N GLY A 188 -6.38 -7.65 -4.25
CA GLY A 188 -7.29 -6.64 -3.72
C GLY A 188 -8.36 -6.27 -4.77
N ALA A 189 -9.43 -5.66 -4.30
CA ALA A 189 -10.58 -5.29 -5.11
C ALA A 189 -11.30 -4.09 -4.50
N LEU A 190 -12.07 -3.37 -5.32
CA LEU A 190 -12.97 -2.30 -4.89
C LEU A 190 -14.41 -2.81 -4.83
N GLU A 191 -14.69 -3.68 -3.85
CA GLU A 191 -16.03 -4.25 -3.59
C GLU A 191 -16.60 -5.05 -4.78
N VAL A 192 -15.76 -5.91 -5.37
CA VAL A 192 -16.13 -6.78 -6.52
C VAL A 192 -16.95 -7.98 -6.05
N SER A 193 -17.90 -8.45 -6.87
CA SER A 193 -18.79 -9.57 -6.52
C SER A 193 -18.07 -10.93 -6.49
N GLU A 194 -18.59 -11.88 -5.72
CA GLU A 194 -18.09 -13.26 -5.73
C GLU A 194 -18.12 -13.89 -7.14
N GLU A 195 -19.15 -13.56 -7.94
CA GLU A 195 -19.31 -14.08 -9.30
C GLU A 195 -18.23 -13.58 -10.25
N ASP A 196 -17.90 -12.29 -10.14
CA ASP A 196 -16.86 -11.67 -10.95
C ASP A 196 -15.50 -12.28 -10.64
N ILE A 197 -15.20 -12.57 -9.37
CA ILE A 197 -13.98 -13.29 -9.00
C ILE A 197 -13.94 -14.66 -9.68
N VAL A 198 -15.02 -15.45 -9.62
CA VAL A 198 -15.08 -16.78 -10.27
C VAL A 198 -14.89 -16.68 -11.78
N SER A 199 -15.54 -15.69 -12.42
CA SER A 199 -15.39 -15.42 -13.85
C SER A 199 -13.94 -15.06 -14.20
N GLY A 200 -13.32 -14.19 -13.41
CA GLY A 200 -11.93 -13.76 -13.56
C GLY A 200 -10.93 -14.91 -13.44
N LEU A 201 -11.14 -15.84 -12.50
CA LEU A 201 -10.31 -17.04 -12.36
C LEU A 201 -10.29 -17.88 -13.65
N GLY A 202 -11.43 -18.02 -14.33
CA GLY A 202 -11.51 -18.73 -15.61
C GLY A 202 -10.77 -18.02 -16.74
N VAL A 203 -10.78 -16.68 -16.76
CA VAL A 203 -10.00 -15.88 -17.73
C VAL A 203 -8.50 -16.04 -17.48
N ALA A 204 -8.09 -15.92 -16.22
CA ALA A 204 -6.69 -16.08 -15.83
C ALA A 204 -6.17 -17.50 -16.13
N HIS A 205 -6.95 -18.55 -15.87
CA HIS A 205 -6.53 -19.93 -16.12
C HIS A 205 -6.24 -20.22 -17.59
N ARG A 206 -6.98 -19.60 -18.52
CA ARG A 206 -6.69 -19.71 -19.96
C ARG A 206 -5.34 -19.08 -20.32
N ALA A 207 -5.05 -17.90 -19.77
CA ALA A 207 -3.77 -17.22 -19.99
C ALA A 207 -2.59 -17.98 -19.33
N ILE A 208 -2.80 -18.55 -18.15
CA ILE A 208 -1.83 -19.44 -17.48
C ILE A 208 -1.51 -20.64 -18.37
N ASN A 209 -2.53 -21.28 -18.96
CA ASN A 209 -2.35 -22.41 -19.87
C ASN A 209 -1.53 -22.06 -21.12
N GLU A 210 -1.71 -20.86 -21.66
CA GLU A 210 -0.90 -20.36 -22.77
C GLU A 210 0.59 -20.26 -22.37
N LEU A 211 0.89 -19.66 -21.22
CA LEU A 211 2.26 -19.54 -20.67
C LEU A 211 2.89 -20.91 -20.37
N ILE A 212 2.13 -21.85 -19.81
CA ILE A 212 2.57 -23.24 -19.60
C ILE A 212 2.87 -23.93 -20.94
N GLY A 213 2.06 -23.66 -21.97
CA GLY A 213 2.30 -24.13 -23.34
C GLY A 213 3.67 -23.70 -23.87
N LEU A 214 4.05 -22.43 -23.65
CA LEU A 214 5.36 -21.88 -24.05
C LEU A 214 6.52 -22.54 -23.30
N GLN A 215 6.36 -22.73 -21.98
CA GLN A 215 7.35 -23.45 -21.17
C GLN A 215 7.54 -24.88 -21.67
N ASN A 216 6.45 -25.60 -21.95
CA ASN A 216 6.50 -26.96 -22.45
C ASN A 216 7.12 -27.06 -23.84
N GLU A 217 6.83 -26.12 -24.75
CA GLU A 217 7.47 -26.06 -26.06
C GLU A 217 8.99 -25.93 -25.93
N LEU A 218 9.45 -25.06 -25.02
CA LEU A 218 10.88 -24.87 -24.78
C LEU A 218 11.54 -26.06 -24.07
N LEU A 219 10.88 -26.66 -23.07
CA LEU A 219 11.36 -27.85 -22.36
C LEU A 219 11.58 -29.07 -23.28
N ARG A 220 10.80 -29.19 -24.37
CA ARG A 220 10.98 -30.24 -25.40
C ARG A 220 12.31 -30.12 -26.15
N GLN A 221 12.93 -28.93 -26.17
CA GLN A 221 14.24 -28.72 -26.80
C GLN A 221 15.40 -29.28 -25.94
N GLY A 222 15.12 -29.65 -24.70
CA GLY A 222 16.07 -30.31 -23.80
C GLY A 222 15.96 -29.80 -22.37
N ARG A 223 16.19 -30.71 -21.42
CA ARG A 223 16.24 -30.45 -19.98
C ARG A 223 17.28 -31.36 -19.35
N ALA A 224 17.75 -31.02 -18.14
CA ALA A 224 18.61 -31.92 -17.38
C ALA A 224 17.84 -33.19 -16.98
N GLU A 225 18.56 -34.30 -16.87
CA GLU A 225 18.02 -35.52 -16.28
C GLU A 225 17.66 -35.27 -14.81
N LYS A 226 16.49 -35.76 -14.39
CA LYS A 226 16.05 -35.61 -13.01
C LYS A 226 16.93 -36.45 -12.08
N MET A 227 17.39 -35.86 -10.99
CA MET A 227 18.19 -36.56 -9.99
C MET A 227 17.37 -37.69 -9.36
N SER A 228 18.04 -38.80 -9.08
CA SER A 228 17.44 -39.89 -8.33
C SER A 228 17.11 -39.44 -6.91
N TRP A 229 15.92 -39.78 -6.45
CA TRP A 229 15.49 -39.60 -5.08
C TRP A 229 14.58 -40.77 -4.71
N VAL A 230 14.57 -41.15 -3.44
CA VAL A 230 13.75 -42.26 -2.94
C VAL A 230 12.94 -41.74 -1.76
N LYS A 231 11.61 -41.89 -1.83
CA LYS A 231 10.73 -41.64 -0.70
C LYS A 231 11.10 -42.64 0.40
N SER A 232 11.35 -42.15 1.61
CA SER A 232 11.55 -43.03 2.75
C SER A 232 10.24 -43.77 3.00
N GLU A 233 10.20 -45.05 2.68
CA GLU A 233 9.06 -45.91 3.01
C GLU A 233 9.12 -46.27 4.50
N GLN A 234 7.95 -46.33 5.13
CA GLN A 234 7.81 -46.78 6.51
C GLN A 234 7.49 -48.28 6.50
N ASP A 235 7.90 -49.01 7.54
CA ASP A 235 7.57 -50.43 7.67
C ASP A 235 6.05 -50.63 7.82
N ASP A 236 5.43 -51.36 6.90
CA ASP A 236 3.99 -51.67 6.90
C ASP A 236 3.53 -52.31 8.21
N THR A 237 4.39 -53.10 8.85
CA THR A 237 4.11 -53.74 10.15
C THR A 237 3.99 -52.68 11.23
N LEU A 238 4.91 -51.71 11.23
CA LEU A 238 4.91 -50.58 12.15
C LEU A 238 3.67 -49.70 11.91
N VAL A 239 3.36 -49.38 10.65
CA VAL A 239 2.17 -48.60 10.27
C VAL A 239 0.90 -49.22 10.83
N LYS A 240 0.72 -50.53 10.62
CA LYS A 240 -0.45 -51.27 11.11
C LYS A 240 -0.53 -51.24 12.63
N ARG A 241 0.59 -51.46 13.31
CA ARG A 241 0.64 -51.52 14.78
C ARG A 241 0.36 -50.16 15.42
N VAL A 242 0.88 -49.07 14.85
CA VAL A 242 0.56 -47.71 15.30
C VAL A 242 -0.93 -47.42 15.13
N LYS A 243 -1.52 -47.76 13.98
CA LYS A 243 -2.97 -47.58 13.74
C LYS A 243 -3.81 -48.31 14.80
N GLU A 244 -3.53 -49.58 15.07
CA GLU A 244 -4.26 -50.37 16.08
C GLU A 244 -4.22 -49.74 17.49
N LEU A 245 -3.11 -49.09 17.86
CA LEU A 245 -2.94 -48.47 19.18
C LEU A 245 -3.51 -47.06 19.27
N ALA A 246 -3.39 -46.29 18.19
CA ALA A 246 -3.64 -44.84 18.19
C ALA A 246 -5.04 -44.47 17.71
N ASP A 247 -5.64 -45.19 16.75
CA ASP A 247 -6.84 -44.74 16.02
C ASP A 247 -8.02 -44.36 16.94
N GLY A 248 -8.41 -45.26 17.84
CA GLY A 248 -9.47 -44.98 18.81
C GLY A 248 -9.13 -43.85 19.79
N LYS A 249 -7.88 -43.81 20.28
CA LYS A 249 -7.44 -42.79 21.24
C LYS A 249 -7.32 -41.40 20.61
N ILE A 250 -6.87 -41.34 19.35
CA ILE A 250 -6.83 -40.11 18.56
C ILE A 250 -8.25 -39.61 18.32
N LYS A 251 -9.20 -40.48 17.98
CA LYS A 251 -10.60 -40.08 17.85
C LYS A 251 -11.15 -39.43 19.12
N ASP A 252 -10.82 -39.98 20.29
CA ASP A 252 -11.21 -39.39 21.58
C ASP A 252 -10.48 -38.07 21.87
N ALA A 253 -9.19 -37.98 21.52
CA ALA A 253 -8.39 -36.77 21.66
C ALA A 253 -8.88 -35.63 20.76
N LEU A 254 -9.29 -35.93 19.52
CA LEU A 254 -9.79 -34.95 18.55
C LEU A 254 -11.09 -34.29 18.99
N ASN A 255 -11.89 -34.95 19.84
CA ASN A 255 -13.14 -34.43 20.39
C ASN A 255 -12.95 -33.44 21.56
N GLN A 256 -11.71 -33.14 21.95
CA GLN A 256 -11.41 -32.09 22.92
C GLN A 256 -11.60 -30.71 22.27
N ARG A 257 -12.48 -29.88 22.84
CA ARG A 257 -12.86 -28.57 22.27
C ARG A 257 -11.74 -27.54 22.40
N GLU A 258 -11.11 -27.46 23.58
CA GLU A 258 -10.03 -26.52 23.85
C GLU A 258 -8.73 -26.97 23.16
N LYS A 259 -8.00 -26.03 22.55
CA LYS A 259 -6.79 -26.27 21.76
C LYS A 259 -5.67 -26.94 22.57
N HIS A 260 -5.31 -26.40 23.73
CA HIS A 260 -4.22 -26.93 24.54
C HIS A 260 -4.54 -28.30 25.13
N GLU A 261 -5.79 -28.53 25.55
CA GLU A 261 -6.28 -29.83 25.98
C GLU A 261 -6.18 -30.87 24.85
N ARG A 262 -6.61 -30.51 23.63
CA ARG A 262 -6.49 -31.36 22.45
C ARG A 262 -5.03 -31.70 22.12
N ILE A 263 -4.15 -30.70 22.08
CA ILE A 263 -2.72 -30.91 21.84
C ILE A 263 -2.11 -31.82 22.91
N GLY A 264 -2.45 -31.61 24.19
CA GLY A 264 -1.98 -32.45 25.28
C GLY A 264 -2.48 -33.90 25.18
N ALA A 265 -3.72 -34.11 24.76
CA ALA A 265 -4.29 -35.43 24.54
C ALA A 265 -3.58 -36.16 23.39
N VAL A 266 -3.36 -35.50 22.25
CA VAL A 266 -2.63 -36.09 21.11
C VAL A 266 -1.17 -36.42 21.49
N GLU A 267 -0.47 -35.54 22.19
CA GLU A 267 0.90 -35.81 22.67
C GLU A 267 0.95 -36.96 23.69
N THR A 268 -0.12 -37.17 24.47
CA THR A 268 -0.24 -38.33 25.36
C THR A 268 -0.34 -39.62 24.55
N VAL A 269 -1.22 -39.66 23.54
CA VAL A 269 -1.35 -40.82 22.64
C VAL A 269 -0.02 -41.14 21.95
N LYS A 270 0.67 -40.11 21.48
CA LYS A 270 1.99 -40.24 20.85
C LYS A 270 3.04 -40.82 21.79
N ARG A 271 3.12 -40.33 23.02
CA ARG A 271 4.04 -40.88 24.05
C ARG A 271 3.72 -42.33 24.38
N GLU A 272 2.43 -42.66 24.54
CA GLU A 272 2.00 -44.03 24.82
C GLU A 272 2.33 -44.98 23.66
N ALA A 273 2.10 -44.55 22.41
CA ALA A 273 2.46 -45.32 21.22
C ALA A 273 3.97 -45.57 21.12
N ILE A 274 4.79 -44.55 21.40
CA ILE A 274 6.26 -44.71 21.44
C ILE A 274 6.64 -45.73 22.51
N VAL A 275 6.17 -45.58 23.75
CA VAL A 275 6.51 -46.50 24.85
C VAL A 275 6.06 -47.93 24.54
N ALA A 276 4.85 -48.11 24.03
CA ALA A 276 4.29 -49.43 23.73
C ALA A 276 5.01 -50.15 22.59
N LEU A 277 5.65 -49.41 21.67
CA LEU A 277 6.31 -49.98 20.49
C LEU A 277 7.84 -49.93 20.58
N THR A 278 8.41 -49.36 21.64
CA THR A 278 9.88 -49.26 21.81
C THR A 278 10.54 -50.65 21.91
N GLU A 279 9.86 -51.65 22.51
CA GLU A 279 10.44 -53.00 22.62
C GLU A 279 10.53 -53.70 21.26
N ASP A 280 9.49 -53.57 20.43
CA ASP A 280 9.41 -54.19 19.11
C ASP A 280 10.18 -53.38 18.04
N PHE A 281 10.28 -52.05 18.22
CA PHE A 281 10.87 -51.10 17.27
C PHE A 281 11.74 -50.03 17.97
N PRO A 282 12.90 -50.41 18.53
CA PRO A 282 13.69 -49.56 19.43
C PRO A 282 14.25 -48.27 18.81
N ASP A 283 14.46 -48.23 17.49
CA ASP A 283 15.05 -47.08 16.79
C ASP A 283 14.02 -46.21 16.04
N ASN A 284 12.74 -46.58 16.06
CA ASN A 284 11.69 -45.96 15.24
C ASN A 284 10.85 -44.92 15.98
N ALA A 285 11.29 -44.39 17.12
CA ALA A 285 10.52 -43.41 17.90
C ALA A 285 10.07 -42.19 17.07
N LYS A 286 10.90 -41.73 16.12
CA LYS A 286 10.56 -40.65 15.19
C LYS A 286 9.50 -41.07 14.18
N ASP A 287 9.59 -42.28 13.64
CA ASP A 287 8.64 -42.80 12.65
C ASP A 287 7.28 -43.09 13.29
N ILE A 288 7.26 -43.61 14.53
CA ILE A 288 6.05 -43.77 15.33
C ILE A 288 5.38 -42.40 15.55
N ALA A 289 6.15 -41.38 15.91
CA ALA A 289 5.63 -40.03 16.08
C ALA A 289 5.01 -39.46 14.79
N LEU A 290 5.62 -39.70 13.63
CA LEU A 290 5.08 -39.30 12.33
C LEU A 290 3.81 -40.09 11.99
N LEU A 291 3.80 -41.40 12.22
CA LEU A 291 2.64 -42.26 11.99
C LEU A 291 1.43 -41.88 12.85
N VAL A 292 1.64 -41.50 14.12
CA VAL A 292 0.55 -41.00 14.97
C VAL A 292 0.00 -39.68 14.41
N ALA A 293 0.86 -38.80 13.88
CA ALA A 293 0.41 -37.58 13.21
C ALA A 293 -0.37 -37.87 11.91
N ASP A 294 0.01 -38.91 11.16
CA ASP A 294 -0.76 -39.36 9.99
C ASP A 294 -2.13 -39.93 10.40
N VAL A 295 -2.21 -40.65 11.52
CA VAL A 295 -3.49 -41.10 12.10
C VAL A 295 -4.35 -39.91 12.52
N GLU A 296 -3.78 -38.87 13.14
CA GLU A 296 -4.46 -37.62 13.44
C GLU A 296 -5.00 -36.94 12.17
N TYR A 297 -4.16 -36.85 11.13
CA TYR A 297 -4.52 -36.29 9.83
C TYR A 297 -5.76 -36.98 9.23
N HIS A 298 -5.73 -38.32 9.14
CA HIS A 298 -6.83 -39.09 8.58
C HIS A 298 -8.08 -39.09 9.47
N GLY A 299 -7.90 -39.19 10.79
CA GLY A 299 -9.00 -39.21 11.75
C GLY A 299 -9.83 -37.92 11.71
N LEU A 300 -9.18 -36.76 11.64
CA LEU A 300 -9.86 -35.46 11.57
C LEU A 300 -10.63 -35.28 10.27
N ARG A 301 -10.05 -35.69 9.15
CA ARG A 301 -10.69 -35.59 7.83
C ARG A 301 -11.90 -36.52 7.73
N ALA A 302 -11.75 -37.76 8.20
CA ALA A 302 -12.85 -38.71 8.26
C ALA A 302 -13.99 -38.20 9.15
N GLN A 303 -13.69 -37.64 10.32
CA GLN A 303 -14.71 -37.04 11.20
C GLN A 303 -15.53 -35.97 10.46
N VAL A 304 -14.87 -35.00 9.84
CA VAL A 304 -15.57 -33.91 9.12
C VAL A 304 -16.41 -34.44 7.95
N LEU A 305 -15.87 -35.38 7.17
CA LEU A 305 -16.55 -35.92 5.98
C LEU A 305 -17.69 -36.89 6.33
N ASP A 306 -17.57 -37.66 7.41
CA ASP A 306 -18.52 -38.71 7.77
C ASP A 306 -19.63 -38.20 8.69
N THR A 307 -19.33 -37.28 9.61
CA THR A 307 -20.32 -36.77 10.58
C THR A 307 -20.79 -35.35 10.29
N GLY A 308 -20.00 -34.56 9.54
CA GLY A 308 -20.24 -33.13 9.35
C GLY A 308 -19.94 -32.27 10.59
N GLU A 309 -19.41 -32.88 11.65
CA GLU A 309 -19.00 -32.21 12.88
C GLU A 309 -17.49 -31.94 12.87
N ARG A 310 -17.11 -30.79 13.41
CA ARG A 310 -15.70 -30.39 13.52
C ARG A 310 -15.14 -30.74 14.89
N VAL A 311 -13.82 -30.63 15.04
CA VAL A 311 -13.11 -30.94 16.30
C VAL A 311 -13.57 -30.12 17.51
N ASP A 312 -14.15 -28.94 17.28
CA ASP A 312 -14.71 -28.09 18.34
C ASP A 312 -16.23 -28.25 18.50
N GLY A 313 -16.84 -29.18 17.77
CA GLY A 313 -18.28 -29.48 17.78
C GLY A 313 -19.13 -28.57 16.90
N ARG A 314 -18.53 -27.64 16.14
CA ARG A 314 -19.26 -26.78 15.20
C ARG A 314 -19.67 -27.53 13.95
N LYS A 315 -20.69 -27.00 13.28
CA LYS A 315 -20.99 -27.36 11.88
C LYS A 315 -19.97 -26.75 10.92
N ALA A 316 -19.91 -27.29 9.71
CA ALA A 316 -19.05 -26.81 8.63
C ALA A 316 -19.22 -25.31 8.33
N SER A 317 -20.46 -24.78 8.36
CA SER A 317 -20.76 -23.37 8.04
C SER A 317 -20.71 -22.39 9.21
N GLU A 318 -20.46 -22.86 10.43
CA GLU A 318 -20.62 -22.08 11.65
C GLU A 318 -19.36 -21.27 12.00
N VAL A 319 -19.54 -19.99 12.31
CA VAL A 319 -18.47 -19.07 12.79
C VAL A 319 -18.31 -19.21 14.31
N ARG A 320 -17.08 -19.11 14.83
CA ARG A 320 -16.83 -19.15 16.28
C ARG A 320 -17.47 -17.94 16.99
N PRO A 321 -17.73 -18.03 18.30
CA PRO A 321 -18.21 -16.90 19.09
C PRO A 321 -17.30 -15.67 18.94
N ILE A 322 -17.91 -14.49 18.81
CA ILE A 322 -17.21 -13.22 18.63
C ILE A 322 -17.48 -12.31 19.84
N THR A 323 -16.43 -11.70 20.37
CA THR A 323 -16.51 -10.61 21.35
C THR A 323 -15.70 -9.42 20.86
N ILE A 324 -16.22 -8.22 21.13
CA ILE A 324 -15.66 -6.97 20.58
C ILE A 324 -15.69 -5.90 21.66
N GLU A 325 -14.56 -5.23 21.87
CA GLU A 325 -14.44 -4.04 22.71
C GLU A 325 -13.79 -2.93 21.90
N ALA A 326 -14.53 -1.86 21.61
CA ALA A 326 -14.01 -0.66 20.94
C ALA A 326 -13.61 0.42 21.96
N GLY A 327 -12.61 1.25 21.64
CA GLY A 327 -12.15 2.31 22.53
C GLY A 327 -11.41 1.82 23.77
N LEU A 328 -10.78 0.64 23.70
CA LEU A 328 -10.10 0.01 24.83
C LEU A 328 -8.87 0.79 25.31
N LEU A 329 -8.08 1.34 24.38
CA LEU A 329 -6.81 2.01 24.71
C LEU A 329 -7.03 3.51 24.98
N PRO A 330 -6.77 4.01 26.19
CA PRO A 330 -7.12 5.39 26.58
C PRO A 330 -6.42 6.49 25.76
N ARG A 331 -5.30 6.17 25.11
CA ARG A 331 -4.41 7.14 24.45
C ARG A 331 -4.33 6.94 22.93
N ALA A 332 -4.78 5.81 22.42
CA ALA A 332 -4.80 5.60 20.97
C ALA A 332 -5.83 6.55 20.33
N HIS A 333 -5.65 6.88 19.05
CA HIS A 333 -6.65 7.70 18.37
C HIS A 333 -7.92 6.89 18.11
N GLY A 334 -7.78 5.59 17.83
CA GLY A 334 -8.84 4.60 17.93
C GLY A 334 -8.26 3.24 18.29
N SER A 335 -9.09 2.36 18.85
CA SER A 335 -8.67 1.01 19.22
C SER A 335 -9.82 0.02 19.24
N ALA A 336 -9.49 -1.25 19.04
CA ALA A 336 -10.43 -2.35 19.19
C ALA A 336 -9.71 -3.62 19.68
N LEU A 337 -10.36 -4.37 20.56
CA LEU A 337 -10.03 -5.75 20.86
C LEU A 337 -11.08 -6.62 20.18
N PHE A 338 -10.67 -7.33 19.12
CA PHE A 338 -11.53 -8.27 18.40
C PHE A 338 -11.13 -9.69 18.75
N THR A 339 -12.06 -10.47 19.29
CA THR A 339 -11.84 -11.88 19.62
C THR A 339 -12.84 -12.75 18.87
N ARG A 340 -12.36 -13.78 18.18
CA ARG A 340 -13.18 -14.81 17.52
C ARG A 340 -12.68 -16.20 17.92
N GLY A 341 -13.44 -16.87 18.78
CA GLY A 341 -12.98 -18.08 19.48
C GLY A 341 -11.67 -17.81 20.21
N GLN A 342 -10.64 -18.62 19.94
CA GLN A 342 -9.29 -18.46 20.50
C GLN A 342 -8.35 -17.70 19.55
N THR A 343 -8.86 -16.68 18.88
CA THR A 343 -8.07 -15.76 18.04
C THR A 343 -8.41 -14.34 18.44
N GLN A 344 -7.42 -13.63 18.97
CA GLN A 344 -7.59 -12.30 19.53
C GLN A 344 -6.59 -11.33 18.93
N ALA A 345 -7.09 -10.20 18.44
CA ALA A 345 -6.29 -9.12 17.89
C ALA A 345 -6.59 -7.83 18.67
N LEU A 346 -5.55 -7.27 19.30
CA LEU A 346 -5.56 -5.89 19.78
C LEU A 346 -5.12 -4.99 18.65
N VAL A 347 -5.98 -4.07 18.23
CA VAL A 347 -5.72 -3.18 17.11
C VAL A 347 -5.78 -1.73 17.55
N ALA A 348 -4.79 -0.95 17.15
CA ALA A 348 -4.69 0.47 17.43
C ALA A 348 -4.52 1.27 16.13
N VAL A 349 -5.22 2.39 16.05
CA VAL A 349 -5.10 3.40 14.99
C VAL A 349 -4.36 4.61 15.53
N THR A 350 -3.40 5.08 14.75
CA THR A 350 -2.74 6.38 14.92
C THR A 350 -2.94 7.20 13.65
N LEU A 351 -3.30 8.46 13.84
CA LEU A 351 -3.52 9.46 12.78
C LEU A 351 -2.36 10.45 12.86
N GLY A 352 -1.68 10.63 11.73
CA GLY A 352 -0.51 11.49 11.58
C GLY A 352 -0.70 12.52 10.47
N THR A 353 0.31 13.35 10.26
CA THR A 353 0.32 14.44 9.28
C THR A 353 0.99 14.00 7.98
N ALA A 354 1.13 14.91 7.01
CA ALA A 354 1.85 14.65 5.76
C ALA A 354 3.34 14.31 5.97
N ASN A 355 3.94 14.67 7.11
CA ASN A 355 5.32 14.32 7.44
C ASN A 355 5.47 12.88 7.94
N ASP A 356 4.38 12.22 8.35
CA ASP A 356 4.39 10.84 8.84
C ASP A 356 4.27 9.80 7.72
N VAL A 357 4.12 10.23 6.46
CA VAL A 357 4.01 9.31 5.32
C VAL A 357 5.27 8.47 5.16
N GLN A 358 5.09 7.21 4.81
CA GLN A 358 6.22 6.34 4.50
C GLN A 358 6.70 6.64 3.08
N ARG A 359 7.97 7.04 2.94
CA ARG A 359 8.63 7.19 1.63
C ARG A 359 9.07 5.84 1.09
N LEU A 360 8.77 5.58 -0.17
CA LEU A 360 9.06 4.33 -0.87
C LEU A 360 9.98 4.62 -2.06
N ASP A 361 11.18 4.06 -2.00
CA ASP A 361 12.12 4.04 -3.11
C ASP A 361 11.90 2.72 -3.85
N SER A 362 11.14 2.73 -4.95
CA SER A 362 10.84 1.57 -5.80
C SER A 362 11.53 1.67 -7.17
N ILE A 363 11.71 0.52 -7.83
CA ILE A 363 12.17 0.44 -9.23
C ILE A 363 11.02 0.67 -10.23
N ASP A 364 9.77 0.51 -9.78
CA ASP A 364 8.59 0.56 -10.65
C ASP A 364 8.21 1.99 -11.03
N ASP A 365 8.48 2.95 -10.15
CA ASP A 365 8.33 4.37 -10.43
C ASP A 365 9.70 5.01 -10.71
N SER A 366 9.72 6.09 -11.48
CA SER A 366 10.89 6.93 -11.70
C SER A 366 11.13 7.89 -10.53
N ALA A 367 10.07 8.36 -9.89
CA ALA A 367 10.10 9.18 -8.70
C ALA A 367 10.12 8.32 -7.43
N GLU A 368 10.32 8.97 -6.30
CA GLU A 368 10.06 8.37 -4.99
C GLU A 368 8.57 8.52 -4.71
N THR A 369 7.91 7.44 -4.30
CA THR A 369 6.49 7.44 -3.98
C THR A 369 6.28 7.49 -2.48
N THR A 370 5.05 7.75 -2.05
CA THR A 370 4.69 7.79 -0.63
C THR A 370 3.50 6.90 -0.34
N LYS A 371 3.43 6.42 0.90
CA LYS A 371 2.37 5.60 1.43
C LYS A 371 1.81 6.24 2.69
N SER A 372 0.57 6.69 2.61
CA SER A 372 -0.15 7.35 3.70
C SER A 372 -0.99 6.38 4.54
N PHE A 373 -1.34 5.22 4.00
CA PHE A 373 -2.08 4.17 4.71
C PHE A 373 -1.16 2.97 4.97
N MET A 374 -0.94 2.63 6.24
CA MET A 374 -0.01 1.57 6.65
C MET A 374 -0.68 0.64 7.65
N LEU A 375 -0.54 -0.68 7.44
CA LEU A 375 -0.93 -1.68 8.43
C LEU A 375 0.26 -2.55 8.82
N HIS A 376 0.65 -2.48 10.09
CA HIS A 376 1.67 -3.33 10.68
C HIS A 376 1.01 -4.45 11.48
N TYR A 377 1.41 -5.67 11.20
CA TYR A 377 0.91 -6.87 11.86
C TYR A 377 2.05 -7.52 12.64
N ASN A 378 1.79 -7.85 13.91
CA ASN A 378 2.76 -8.49 14.80
C ASN A 378 2.20 -9.81 15.35
N PHE A 379 3.03 -10.84 15.36
CA PHE A 379 2.69 -12.18 15.84
C PHE A 379 3.68 -12.65 16.91
N PRO A 380 3.51 -12.18 18.16
CA PRO A 380 4.43 -12.53 19.23
C PRO A 380 4.30 -14.03 19.61
N PRO A 381 5.39 -14.68 20.05
CA PRO A 381 5.39 -16.12 20.38
C PRO A 381 4.37 -16.53 21.46
N PHE A 382 4.04 -15.62 22.39
CA PHE A 382 3.04 -15.90 23.42
C PHE A 382 1.63 -16.12 22.85
N SER A 383 1.34 -15.61 21.65
CA SER A 383 0.03 -15.79 21.01
C SER A 383 -0.29 -17.25 20.66
N THR A 384 0.74 -18.09 20.57
CA THR A 384 0.63 -19.54 20.39
C THR A 384 1.09 -20.32 21.61
N GLY A 385 1.49 -19.65 22.70
CA GLY A 385 2.06 -20.27 23.90
C GLY A 385 3.49 -20.79 23.72
N GLU A 386 4.24 -20.24 22.77
CA GLU A 386 5.59 -20.73 22.41
C GLU A 386 6.70 -19.79 22.88
N VAL A 387 7.91 -20.32 23.05
CA VAL A 387 9.12 -19.53 23.32
C VAL A 387 10.03 -19.53 22.10
N ARG A 388 10.25 -18.36 21.49
CA ARG A 388 11.12 -18.19 20.32
C ARG A 388 11.87 -16.85 20.38
N PRO A 389 13.10 -16.76 19.85
CA PRO A 389 13.84 -15.50 19.82
C PRO A 389 13.22 -14.51 18.85
N MET A 390 13.02 -13.26 19.28
CA MET A 390 12.55 -12.16 18.43
C MET A 390 13.71 -11.63 17.57
N ARG A 391 13.65 -11.82 16.25
CA ARG A 391 14.71 -11.42 15.29
C ARG A 391 14.24 -10.39 14.25
N GLY A 392 13.16 -9.68 14.55
CA GLY A 392 12.48 -8.75 13.65
C GLY A 392 11.22 -9.36 13.02
N THR A 393 10.56 -8.58 12.16
CA THR A 393 9.31 -8.98 11.49
C THR A 393 9.58 -10.11 10.49
N SER A 394 8.83 -11.19 10.62
CA SER A 394 8.90 -12.35 9.73
C SER A 394 8.20 -12.09 8.39
N ARG A 395 8.53 -12.90 7.38
CA ARG A 395 7.84 -12.86 6.07
C ARG A 395 6.34 -13.06 6.20
N ARG A 396 5.90 -13.94 7.12
CA ARG A 396 4.48 -14.21 7.35
C ARG A 396 3.75 -13.00 7.94
N GLU A 397 4.39 -12.29 8.86
CA GLU A 397 3.83 -11.07 9.44
C GLU A 397 3.65 -9.97 8.38
N ILE A 398 4.64 -9.76 7.52
CA ILE A 398 4.53 -8.81 6.39
C ILE A 398 3.41 -9.23 5.44
N GLY A 399 3.33 -10.52 5.10
CA GLY A 399 2.28 -11.07 4.25
C GLY A 399 0.86 -10.91 4.81
N HIS A 400 0.67 -11.19 6.10
CA HIS A 400 -0.61 -11.00 6.78
C HIS A 400 -0.97 -9.52 6.92
N GLY A 401 0.02 -8.67 7.20
CA GLY A 401 -0.12 -7.22 7.22
C GLY A 401 -0.62 -6.68 5.90
N ASN A 402 0.07 -7.02 4.80
CA ASN A 402 -0.33 -6.62 3.44
C ASN A 402 -1.74 -7.10 3.07
N LEU A 403 -2.09 -8.35 3.40
CA LEU A 403 -3.43 -8.88 3.15
C LEU A 403 -4.52 -8.05 3.84
N ALA A 404 -4.31 -7.72 5.11
CA ALA A 404 -5.25 -6.93 5.90
C ALA A 404 -5.26 -5.45 5.46
N GLU A 405 -4.10 -4.91 5.08
CA GLU A 405 -3.96 -3.55 4.56
C GLU A 405 -4.80 -3.37 3.29
N ARG A 406 -4.60 -4.23 2.28
CA ARG A 406 -5.35 -4.20 1.02
C ARG A 406 -6.86 -4.33 1.25
N ALA A 407 -7.27 -5.16 2.20
CA ALA A 407 -8.68 -5.35 2.53
C ALA A 407 -9.36 -4.07 3.03
N ILE A 408 -8.67 -3.27 3.84
CA ILE A 408 -9.21 -2.04 4.43
C ILE A 408 -9.00 -0.85 3.48
N GLN A 409 -7.87 -0.80 2.77
CA GLN A 409 -7.53 0.29 1.85
C GLN A 409 -8.62 0.51 0.79
N GLY A 410 -9.27 -0.56 0.32
CA GLY A 410 -10.35 -0.47 -0.66
C GLY A 410 -11.58 0.34 -0.20
N VAL A 411 -11.75 0.61 1.09
CA VAL A 411 -12.86 1.43 1.64
C VAL A 411 -12.42 2.76 2.25
N MET A 412 -11.13 3.07 2.20
CA MET A 412 -10.62 4.35 2.69
C MET A 412 -11.11 5.50 1.80
N PRO A 413 -11.44 6.66 2.39
CA PRO A 413 -11.73 7.87 1.62
C PRO A 413 -10.46 8.37 0.89
N PRO A 414 -10.61 9.18 -0.17
CA PRO A 414 -9.51 9.93 -0.76
C PRO A 414 -8.78 10.81 0.27
N PHE A 415 -7.51 11.10 0.02
CA PHE A 415 -6.70 11.91 0.93
C PHE A 415 -7.24 13.34 1.08
N GLU A 416 -7.88 13.88 0.05
CA GLU A 416 -8.50 15.20 0.08
C GLU A 416 -9.68 15.28 1.05
N GLU A 417 -10.40 14.17 1.25
CA GLU A 417 -11.53 14.07 2.18
C GLU A 417 -11.07 13.73 3.60
N PHE A 418 -9.98 12.98 3.73
CA PHE A 418 -9.39 12.61 5.02
C PHE A 418 -7.87 12.77 4.95
N PRO A 419 -7.34 13.98 5.18
CA PRO A 419 -5.93 14.34 4.93
C PRO A 419 -4.99 13.85 6.04
N TYR A 420 -5.15 12.60 6.44
CA TYR A 420 -4.41 11.95 7.51
C TYR A 420 -3.55 10.83 6.96
N THR A 421 -2.33 10.78 7.46
CA THR A 421 -1.56 9.54 7.42
C THR A 421 -2.15 8.59 8.46
N VAL A 422 -2.50 7.37 8.05
CA VAL A 422 -3.15 6.39 8.91
C VAL A 422 -2.20 5.22 9.13
N ARG A 423 -1.90 4.95 10.40
CA ARG A 423 -1.15 3.77 10.82
C ARG A 423 -2.04 2.87 11.68
N ILE A 424 -2.25 1.65 11.21
CA ILE A 424 -2.88 0.58 11.96
C ILE A 424 -1.78 -0.35 12.47
N VAL A 425 -1.85 -0.73 13.75
CA VAL A 425 -1.02 -1.79 14.32
C VAL A 425 -1.94 -2.86 14.88
N SER A 426 -1.79 -4.09 14.41
CA SER A 426 -2.50 -5.26 14.93
C SER A 426 -1.53 -6.20 15.64
N ASP A 427 -1.68 -6.27 16.96
CA ASP A 427 -0.95 -7.18 17.82
C ASP A 427 -1.82 -8.41 18.12
N ILE A 428 -1.36 -9.58 17.68
CA ILE A 428 -2.09 -10.82 17.93
C ILE A 428 -1.78 -11.32 19.34
N LEU A 429 -2.82 -11.42 20.16
CA LEU A 429 -2.71 -11.85 21.56
C LEU A 429 -2.97 -13.33 21.74
N GLU A 430 -3.84 -13.90 20.90
CA GLU A 430 -4.14 -15.33 20.83
C GLU A 430 -4.33 -15.75 19.37
N SER A 431 -3.88 -16.96 19.02
CA SER A 431 -4.06 -17.48 17.66
C SER A 431 -4.41 -18.96 17.62
N ASN A 432 -5.62 -19.24 17.14
CA ASN A 432 -6.10 -20.57 16.80
C ASN A 432 -6.95 -20.57 15.51
N GLY A 433 -6.77 -19.60 14.63
CA GLY A 433 -7.45 -19.57 13.33
C GLY A 433 -7.45 -18.17 12.72
N SER A 434 -6.75 -18.02 11.60
CA SER A 434 -6.67 -16.81 10.76
C SER A 434 -6.71 -15.46 11.49
N SER A 435 -5.67 -15.21 12.27
CA SER A 435 -5.41 -13.90 12.90
C SER A 435 -5.35 -12.73 11.91
N SER A 436 -4.96 -12.94 10.66
CA SER A 436 -5.01 -11.89 9.62
C SER A 436 -6.43 -11.35 9.37
N MET A 437 -7.44 -12.21 9.42
CA MET A 437 -8.84 -11.81 9.27
C MET A 437 -9.37 -11.13 10.54
N ALA A 438 -8.88 -11.52 11.72
CA ALA A 438 -9.15 -10.80 12.95
C ALA A 438 -8.53 -9.38 12.90
N SER A 439 -7.35 -9.21 12.30
CA SER A 439 -6.74 -7.91 12.06
C SER A 439 -7.56 -7.01 11.13
N VAL A 440 -8.19 -7.58 10.10
CA VAL A 440 -9.13 -6.83 9.23
C VAL A 440 -10.32 -6.31 10.04
N CYS A 441 -10.98 -7.19 10.79
CA CYS A 441 -12.15 -6.81 11.58
C CYS A 441 -11.79 -5.78 12.67
N GLY A 442 -10.71 -6.03 13.41
CA GLY A 442 -10.21 -5.12 14.44
C GLY A 442 -9.73 -3.79 13.88
N GLY A 443 -9.08 -3.79 12.70
CA GLY A 443 -8.67 -2.57 11.99
C GLY A 443 -9.87 -1.74 11.54
N SER A 444 -10.90 -2.37 10.99
CA SER A 444 -12.15 -1.70 10.62
C SER A 444 -12.82 -1.04 11.83
N LEU A 445 -12.90 -1.75 12.96
CA LEU A 445 -13.49 -1.21 14.20
C LEU A 445 -12.65 -0.10 14.82
N ALA A 446 -11.32 -0.25 14.82
CA ALA A 446 -10.42 0.77 15.35
C ALA A 446 -10.44 2.05 14.51
N LEU A 447 -10.67 1.96 13.19
CA LEU A 447 -10.90 3.13 12.34
C LEU A 447 -12.22 3.82 12.63
N PHE A 448 -13.30 3.06 12.84
CA PHE A 448 -14.58 3.61 13.28
C PHE A 448 -14.42 4.32 14.63
N ASP A 449 -13.73 3.69 15.57
CA ASP A 449 -13.44 4.25 16.89
C ASP A 449 -12.59 5.53 16.81
N ALA A 450 -11.68 5.61 15.83
CA ALA A 450 -10.89 6.82 15.55
C ALA A 450 -11.67 7.97 14.92
N GLY A 451 -12.91 7.74 14.49
CA GLY A 451 -13.72 8.71 13.75
C GLY A 451 -13.28 8.88 12.29
N ALA A 452 -12.57 7.91 11.71
CA ALA A 452 -12.21 7.94 10.30
C ALA A 452 -13.46 7.73 9.42
N PRO A 453 -13.71 8.58 8.41
CA PRO A 453 -14.90 8.51 7.56
C PRO A 453 -14.75 7.45 6.46
N VAL A 454 -14.52 6.20 6.87
CA VAL A 454 -14.44 5.05 5.95
C VAL A 454 -15.80 4.74 5.35
N ARG A 455 -15.82 4.33 4.07
CA ARG A 455 -17.08 4.15 3.31
C ARG A 455 -17.99 3.05 3.87
N ALA A 456 -17.41 2.00 4.45
CA ALA A 456 -18.12 0.87 5.04
C ALA A 456 -17.22 0.09 6.01
N ALA A 457 -17.83 -0.73 6.87
CA ALA A 457 -17.08 -1.71 7.67
C ALA A 457 -16.59 -2.87 6.78
N VAL A 458 -15.40 -3.39 7.08
CA VAL A 458 -14.81 -4.54 6.39
C VAL A 458 -14.61 -5.68 7.37
N ALA A 459 -15.11 -6.86 7.03
CA ALA A 459 -14.87 -8.08 7.80
C ALA A 459 -14.12 -9.10 6.95
N GLY A 460 -13.34 -9.94 7.63
CA GLY A 460 -12.62 -11.06 7.03
C GLY A 460 -13.08 -12.40 7.58
N VAL A 461 -13.18 -13.39 6.71
CA VAL A 461 -13.43 -14.80 7.08
C VAL A 461 -12.36 -15.68 6.45
N ALA A 462 -11.93 -16.70 7.20
CA ALA A 462 -11.05 -17.74 6.70
C ALA A 462 -11.84 -19.01 6.49
N MET A 463 -11.58 -19.67 5.38
CA MET A 463 -12.34 -20.78 4.86
C MET A 463 -11.37 -21.91 4.55
N GLY A 464 -11.86 -23.15 4.63
CA GLY A 464 -11.09 -24.32 4.27
C GLY A 464 -11.89 -25.32 3.46
N LEU A 465 -11.19 -26.28 2.88
CA LEU A 465 -11.77 -27.41 2.18
C LEU A 465 -11.08 -28.69 2.61
N ILE A 466 -11.87 -29.73 2.86
CA ILE A 466 -11.39 -31.11 2.95
C ILE A 466 -12.04 -31.89 1.82
N LYS A 467 -11.26 -32.66 1.06
CA LYS A 467 -11.69 -33.42 -0.12
C LYS A 467 -11.04 -34.80 -0.16
N GLU A 468 -11.84 -35.85 -0.23
CA GLU A 468 -11.39 -37.23 -0.46
C GLU A 468 -12.19 -37.89 -1.59
N GLY A 469 -11.50 -38.21 -2.69
CA GLY A 469 -12.19 -38.63 -3.91
C GLY A 469 -13.19 -37.55 -4.35
N ASP A 470 -14.46 -37.92 -4.48
CA ASP A 470 -15.54 -36.99 -4.84
C ASP A 470 -16.24 -36.35 -3.63
N ARG A 471 -15.95 -36.81 -2.40
CA ARG A 471 -16.53 -36.25 -1.17
C ARG A 471 -15.75 -35.01 -0.76
N TYR A 472 -16.44 -33.93 -0.40
CA TYR A 472 -15.79 -32.73 0.15
C TYR A 472 -16.66 -32.02 1.18
N ALA A 473 -16.01 -31.21 2.03
CA ALA A 473 -16.64 -30.32 2.99
C ALA A 473 -15.95 -28.95 2.98
N ILE A 474 -16.75 -27.88 2.87
CA ILE A 474 -16.30 -26.49 2.95
C ILE A 474 -16.47 -25.99 4.39
N LEU A 475 -15.40 -25.50 4.99
CA LEU A 475 -15.35 -25.08 6.38
C LEU A 475 -15.30 -23.56 6.50
N THR A 476 -16.18 -22.98 7.30
CA THR A 476 -16.21 -21.56 7.66
C THR A 476 -15.45 -21.31 8.96
N ASP A 477 -14.65 -20.25 9.00
CA ASP A 477 -13.84 -19.84 10.16
C ASP A 477 -12.99 -20.99 10.69
N ILE A 478 -12.04 -21.41 9.86
CA ILE A 478 -11.16 -22.55 10.13
C ILE A 478 -10.25 -22.34 11.34
N LEU A 479 -10.01 -23.42 12.05
CA LEU A 479 -9.02 -23.54 13.11
C LEU A 479 -7.61 -23.74 12.53
N GLY A 480 -6.57 -23.48 13.34
CA GLY A 480 -5.19 -23.75 12.94
C GLY A 480 -4.94 -25.22 12.55
N THR A 481 -5.59 -26.16 13.24
CA THR A 481 -5.52 -27.59 12.92
C THR A 481 -6.19 -27.90 11.56
N GLU A 482 -7.34 -27.29 11.28
CA GLU A 482 -8.07 -27.51 10.02
C GLU A 482 -7.34 -26.89 8.81
N ASP A 483 -6.65 -25.75 9.01
CA ASP A 483 -5.76 -25.14 8.02
C ASP A 483 -4.58 -26.07 7.67
N HIS A 484 -3.95 -26.65 8.69
CA HIS A 484 -2.81 -27.54 8.50
C HIS A 484 -3.18 -28.77 7.68
N LEU A 485 -4.34 -29.37 7.96
CA LEU A 485 -4.78 -30.67 7.42
C LEU A 485 -5.73 -30.54 6.21
N GLY A 486 -6.21 -29.33 5.92
CA GLY A 486 -7.08 -29.01 4.80
C GLY A 486 -6.34 -28.94 3.46
N ASP A 487 -7.10 -29.17 2.39
CA ASP A 487 -6.65 -29.25 1.00
C ASP A 487 -6.66 -27.90 0.28
N MET A 488 -7.45 -26.96 0.80
CA MET A 488 -7.45 -25.57 0.39
C MET A 488 -7.67 -24.72 1.63
N ASP A 489 -6.92 -23.64 1.76
CA ASP A 489 -7.22 -22.54 2.68
C ASP A 489 -7.41 -21.26 1.88
N PHE A 490 -8.48 -20.53 2.17
CA PHE A 490 -8.68 -19.23 1.56
C PHE A 490 -9.31 -18.22 2.50
N LYS A 491 -8.98 -16.96 2.26
CA LYS A 491 -9.30 -15.83 3.10
C LYS A 491 -10.01 -14.82 2.21
N VAL A 492 -11.19 -14.40 2.64
CA VAL A 492 -12.00 -13.44 1.93
C VAL A 492 -12.33 -12.31 2.89
N ALA A 493 -11.99 -11.09 2.49
CA ALA A 493 -12.37 -9.89 3.19
C ALA A 493 -13.18 -8.97 2.28
N GLY A 494 -14.08 -8.20 2.88
CA GLY A 494 -14.96 -7.33 2.12
C GLY A 494 -16.04 -6.67 2.98
N THR A 495 -16.85 -5.88 2.29
CA THR A 495 -18.04 -5.22 2.84
C THR A 495 -19.26 -6.13 2.64
N ASP A 496 -20.44 -5.61 2.94
CA ASP A 496 -21.71 -6.22 2.55
C ASP A 496 -21.96 -6.18 1.04
N ARG A 497 -21.35 -5.21 0.33
CA ARG A 497 -21.49 -5.02 -1.12
C ARG A 497 -20.60 -5.96 -1.94
N GLY A 498 -19.40 -6.26 -1.47
CA GLY A 498 -18.47 -7.11 -2.23
C GLY A 498 -17.14 -7.36 -1.54
N ILE A 499 -16.25 -8.05 -2.25
CA ILE A 499 -14.91 -8.44 -1.82
C ILE A 499 -13.97 -7.25 -1.99
N THR A 500 -13.14 -7.00 -0.98
CA THR A 500 -12.04 -6.02 -1.03
C THR A 500 -10.67 -6.69 -1.06
N SER A 501 -10.56 -7.93 -0.60
CA SER A 501 -9.31 -8.69 -0.64
C SER A 501 -9.56 -10.19 -0.62
N ILE A 502 -8.74 -10.93 -1.36
CA ILE A 502 -8.82 -12.38 -1.46
C ILE A 502 -7.42 -12.98 -1.45
N GLN A 503 -7.28 -14.09 -0.73
CA GLN A 503 -6.07 -14.92 -0.75
C GLN A 503 -6.50 -16.39 -0.73
N MET A 504 -5.98 -17.19 -1.65
CA MET A 504 -6.27 -18.63 -1.73
C MET A 504 -4.97 -19.41 -1.90
N ASP A 505 -4.85 -20.51 -1.18
CA ASP A 505 -3.80 -21.52 -1.29
C ASP A 505 -4.46 -22.88 -1.49
N ILE A 506 -4.20 -23.51 -2.62
CA ILE A 506 -4.76 -24.81 -2.99
C ILE A 506 -3.62 -25.82 -3.00
N LYS A 507 -3.71 -26.83 -2.12
CA LYS A 507 -2.69 -27.88 -1.95
C LYS A 507 -2.97 -29.12 -2.79
N VAL A 508 -4.18 -29.25 -3.33
CA VAL A 508 -4.61 -30.41 -4.14
C VAL A 508 -4.87 -30.03 -5.59
N GLN A 509 -4.68 -30.99 -6.49
CA GLN A 509 -4.99 -30.82 -7.91
C GLN A 509 -6.50 -31.03 -8.17
N GLY A 510 -7.01 -30.38 -9.22
CA GLY A 510 -8.35 -30.66 -9.76
C GLY A 510 -9.51 -30.09 -8.95
N LEU A 511 -9.36 -28.88 -8.38
CA LEU A 511 -10.49 -28.20 -7.76
C LEU A 511 -11.40 -27.56 -8.82
N ASP A 512 -12.64 -28.05 -8.91
CA ASP A 512 -13.64 -27.55 -9.85
C ASP A 512 -14.07 -26.11 -9.50
N VAL A 513 -14.30 -25.30 -10.53
CA VAL A 513 -14.91 -23.96 -10.48
C VAL A 513 -16.24 -24.00 -9.70
N LYS A 514 -16.99 -25.11 -9.79
CA LYS A 514 -18.20 -25.29 -8.99
C LYS A 514 -17.94 -25.22 -7.48
N ILE A 515 -16.91 -25.92 -6.99
CA ILE A 515 -16.56 -25.95 -5.56
C ILE A 515 -16.09 -24.56 -5.12
N MET A 516 -15.33 -23.86 -5.97
CA MET A 516 -14.89 -22.48 -5.71
C MET A 516 -16.06 -21.50 -5.54
N ARG A 517 -17.08 -21.63 -6.39
CA ARG A 517 -18.29 -20.83 -6.33
C ARG A 517 -19.09 -21.08 -5.04
N GLU A 518 -19.28 -22.36 -4.68
CA GLU A 518 -19.92 -22.74 -3.41
C GLU A 518 -19.13 -22.19 -2.21
N ALA A 519 -17.80 -22.28 -2.26
CA ALA A 519 -16.94 -21.83 -1.20
C ALA A 519 -16.99 -20.31 -1.02
N LEU A 520 -16.99 -19.53 -2.10
CA LEU A 520 -17.15 -18.07 -2.04
C LEU A 520 -18.55 -17.65 -1.56
N ALA A 521 -19.60 -18.38 -1.93
CA ALA A 521 -20.95 -18.14 -1.42
C ALA A 521 -21.02 -18.37 0.10
N GLN A 522 -20.48 -19.48 0.60
CA GLN A 522 -20.40 -19.75 2.04
C GLN A 522 -19.51 -18.74 2.77
N ALA A 523 -18.42 -18.26 2.14
CA ALA A 523 -17.57 -17.21 2.67
C ALA A 523 -18.34 -15.88 2.80
N LYS A 524 -19.20 -15.54 1.83
CA LYS A 524 -20.06 -14.36 1.90
C LYS A 524 -20.98 -14.43 3.11
N GLU A 525 -21.63 -15.56 3.35
CA GLU A 525 -22.49 -15.77 4.52
C GLU A 525 -21.72 -15.56 5.83
N GLY A 526 -20.54 -16.18 5.95
CA GLY A 526 -19.65 -15.99 7.11
C GLY A 526 -19.22 -14.54 7.30
N ARG A 527 -18.84 -13.85 6.22
CA ARG A 527 -18.46 -12.42 6.23
C ARG A 527 -19.61 -11.54 6.72
N LEU A 528 -20.82 -11.73 6.19
CA LEU A 528 -22.01 -10.97 6.57
C LEU A 528 -22.40 -11.21 8.02
N HIS A 529 -22.26 -12.44 8.51
CA HIS A 529 -22.47 -12.75 9.93
C HIS A 529 -21.49 -11.98 10.82
N ILE A 530 -20.20 -11.96 10.49
CA ILE A 530 -19.18 -11.22 11.26
C ILE A 530 -19.45 -9.71 11.22
N LEU A 531 -19.82 -9.15 10.06
CA LEU A 531 -20.23 -7.74 9.93
C LEU A 531 -21.42 -7.42 10.84
N ALA A 532 -22.39 -8.32 10.95
CA ALA A 532 -23.53 -8.14 11.84
C ALA A 532 -23.11 -8.10 13.32
N GLU A 533 -22.17 -8.95 13.76
CA GLU A 533 -21.61 -8.88 15.12
C GLU A 533 -20.81 -7.59 15.34
N MET A 534 -19.99 -7.17 14.37
CA MET A 534 -19.26 -5.89 14.43
C MET A 534 -20.19 -4.70 14.58
N LYS A 535 -21.29 -4.67 13.81
CA LYS A 535 -22.29 -3.60 13.85
C LYS A 535 -22.97 -3.46 15.22
N LYS A 536 -23.12 -4.55 15.98
CA LYS A 536 -23.66 -4.50 17.35
C LYS A 536 -22.72 -3.77 18.32
N ALA A 537 -21.41 -3.86 18.11
CA ALA A 537 -20.41 -3.22 18.96
C ALA A 537 -20.17 -1.76 18.59
N LEU A 538 -20.04 -1.47 17.28
CA LEU A 538 -19.85 -0.11 16.78
C LEU A 538 -20.43 -0.01 15.35
N ALA A 539 -21.62 0.57 15.22
CA ALA A 539 -22.37 0.57 13.97
C ALA A 539 -21.85 1.55 12.92
N GLU A 540 -21.29 2.68 13.35
CA GLU A 540 -20.84 3.79 12.51
C GLU A 540 -19.57 4.41 13.12
N PRO A 541 -18.73 5.09 12.31
CA PRO A 541 -17.61 5.85 12.84
C PRO A 541 -18.05 6.87 13.88
N ARG A 542 -17.20 7.13 14.89
CA ARG A 542 -17.47 8.17 15.88
C ARG A 542 -17.56 9.54 15.19
N ALA A 543 -18.53 10.35 15.62
CA ALA A 543 -18.74 11.70 15.09
C ALA A 543 -17.57 12.66 15.39
N GLU A 544 -16.88 12.44 16.51
CA GLU A 544 -15.73 13.23 16.92
C GLU A 544 -14.48 12.35 16.92
N MET A 545 -13.40 12.86 16.32
CA MET A 545 -12.07 12.25 16.43
C MET A 545 -11.52 12.38 17.85
N SER A 546 -10.60 11.49 18.21
CA SER A 546 -9.91 11.54 19.51
C SER A 546 -9.29 12.91 19.78
N GLN A 547 -9.40 13.39 21.02
CA GLN A 547 -8.75 14.63 21.47
C GLN A 547 -7.21 14.62 21.35
N TYR A 548 -6.62 13.42 21.25
CA TYR A 548 -5.18 13.24 21.07
C TYR A 548 -4.76 13.18 19.60
N ALA A 549 -5.71 13.00 18.69
CA ALA A 549 -5.43 13.06 17.26
C ALA A 549 -5.11 14.51 16.85
N PRO A 550 -4.16 14.71 15.92
CA PRO A 550 -3.96 16.03 15.34
C PRO A 550 -5.24 16.46 14.64
N ARG A 551 -5.70 17.68 14.88
CA ARG A 551 -6.70 18.31 14.02
C ARG A 551 -5.97 18.84 12.80
N ILE A 552 -6.53 18.64 11.61
CA ILE A 552 -5.99 19.16 10.37
C ILE A 552 -7.02 20.11 9.77
N GLU A 553 -6.61 21.34 9.48
CA GLU A 553 -7.42 22.31 8.75
C GLU A 553 -6.65 22.76 7.51
N THR A 554 -7.32 22.73 6.36
CA THR A 554 -6.80 23.25 5.11
C THR A 554 -7.40 24.61 4.82
N LEU A 555 -6.57 25.57 4.44
CA LEU A 555 -7.00 26.87 3.95
C LEU A 555 -6.36 27.14 2.58
N LYS A 556 -7.10 27.80 1.69
CA LYS A 556 -6.58 28.18 0.38
C LYS A 556 -6.13 29.63 0.40
N ILE A 557 -4.90 29.88 -0.02
CA ILE A 557 -4.30 31.21 -0.18
C ILE A 557 -4.00 31.45 -1.67
N SER A 558 -3.81 32.71 -2.04
CA SER A 558 -3.33 33.04 -3.38
C SER A 558 -1.91 32.49 -3.59
N PRO A 559 -1.60 31.84 -4.74
CA PRO A 559 -0.26 31.35 -5.03
C PRO A 559 0.85 32.41 -4.90
N GLU A 560 0.51 33.68 -5.15
CA GLU A 560 1.44 34.81 -5.00
C GLU A 560 1.88 35.02 -3.53
N LYS A 561 1.07 34.57 -2.55
CA LYS A 561 1.31 34.71 -1.12
C LYS A 561 2.05 33.54 -0.49
N ILE A 562 2.35 32.49 -1.25
CA ILE A 562 3.15 31.35 -0.77
C ILE A 562 4.54 31.85 -0.32
N GLY A 563 5.16 32.75 -1.09
CA GLY A 563 6.46 33.33 -0.76
C GLY A 563 6.46 34.11 0.56
N ASP A 564 5.40 34.87 0.84
CA ASP A 564 5.23 35.64 2.08
C ASP A 564 5.08 34.72 3.30
N LEU A 565 4.27 33.65 3.16
CA LEU A 565 4.04 32.67 4.22
C LEU A 565 5.29 31.85 4.55
N ILE A 566 6.01 31.37 3.53
CA ILE A 566 7.26 30.61 3.74
C ILE A 566 8.32 31.56 4.31
N GLY A 567 8.43 32.75 3.72
CA GLY A 567 9.44 33.75 4.03
C GLY A 567 10.87 33.32 3.63
N PRO A 568 11.87 34.20 3.82
CA PRO A 568 13.24 33.92 3.43
C PRO A 568 13.79 32.65 4.11
N LYS A 569 14.19 31.65 3.32
CA LYS A 569 14.69 30.34 3.78
C LYS A 569 13.71 29.58 4.70
N GLY A 570 12.40 29.82 4.59
CA GLY A 570 11.40 29.17 5.45
C GLY A 570 11.32 29.75 6.86
N LYS A 571 11.88 30.94 7.12
CA LYS A 571 11.93 31.52 8.47
C LYS A 571 10.54 31.84 9.02
N THR A 572 9.63 32.35 8.19
CA THR A 572 8.29 32.77 8.63
C THR A 572 7.45 31.55 9.01
N ILE A 573 7.35 30.56 8.11
CA ILE A 573 6.60 29.32 8.38
C ILE A 573 7.17 28.55 9.57
N ARG A 574 8.51 28.52 9.76
CA ARG A 574 9.11 27.92 10.97
C ARG A 574 8.80 28.72 12.23
N GLY A 575 8.82 30.05 12.16
CA GLY A 575 8.46 30.91 13.29
C GLY A 575 7.03 30.67 13.77
N ILE A 576 6.07 30.52 12.86
CA ILE A 576 4.68 30.17 13.21
C ILE A 576 4.63 28.80 13.88
N GLN A 577 5.32 27.81 13.34
CA GLN A 577 5.35 26.45 13.91
C GLN A 577 6.00 26.44 15.30
N ASP A 578 7.11 27.14 15.49
CA ASP A 578 7.82 27.26 16.76
C ASP A 578 7.00 27.97 17.84
N GLU A 579 6.24 29.01 17.46
CA GLU A 579 5.41 29.81 18.39
C GLU A 579 4.11 29.09 18.77
N THR A 580 3.47 28.42 17.80
CA THR A 580 2.15 27.82 18.00
C THR A 580 2.22 26.34 18.40
N GLY A 581 3.31 25.65 18.06
CA GLY A 581 3.42 24.19 18.15
C GLY A 581 2.60 23.45 17.09
N ALA A 582 1.96 24.16 16.14
CA ALA A 582 1.30 23.56 14.99
C ALA A 582 2.33 23.23 13.91
N GLU A 583 2.01 22.27 13.05
CA GLU A 583 2.76 21.93 11.86
C GLU A 583 2.08 22.57 10.65
N LEU A 584 2.86 23.21 9.78
CA LEU A 584 2.35 23.92 8.60
C LEU A 584 3.03 23.37 7.35
N THR A 585 2.23 22.96 6.39
CA THR A 585 2.67 22.59 5.04
C THR A 585 1.93 23.42 4.01
N VAL A 586 2.60 23.79 2.93
CA VAL A 586 2.02 24.56 1.83
C VAL A 586 2.42 23.92 0.51
N ASP A 587 1.46 23.74 -0.40
CA ASP A 587 1.71 23.23 -1.74
C ASP A 587 1.81 24.37 -2.78
N ASP A 588 2.22 24.01 -4.00
CA ASP A 588 2.36 24.96 -5.11
C ASP A 588 1.02 25.53 -5.60
N SER A 589 -0.12 24.94 -5.18
CA SER A 589 -1.47 25.41 -5.50
C SER A 589 -1.97 26.51 -4.56
N GLY A 590 -1.22 26.78 -3.48
CA GLY A 590 -1.62 27.69 -2.41
C GLY A 590 -2.52 27.03 -1.36
N LEU A 591 -2.58 25.70 -1.29
CA LEU A 591 -3.24 25.00 -0.19
C LEU A 591 -2.29 24.95 1.01
N VAL A 592 -2.68 25.57 2.12
CA VAL A 592 -1.94 25.50 3.38
C VAL A 592 -2.67 24.56 4.32
N THR A 593 -1.98 23.51 4.75
CA THR A 593 -2.47 22.53 5.70
C THR A 593 -1.82 22.80 7.06
N ILE A 594 -2.64 23.14 8.04
CA ILE A 594 -2.25 23.35 9.43
C ILE A 594 -2.65 22.09 10.21
N ALA A 595 -1.73 21.50 10.97
CA ALA A 595 -2.00 20.37 11.84
C ALA A 595 -1.58 20.69 13.29
N ALA A 596 -2.45 20.43 14.26
CA ALA A 596 -2.13 20.68 15.67
C ALA A 596 -2.85 19.74 16.63
N VAL A 597 -2.19 19.37 17.73
CA VAL A 597 -2.81 18.63 18.84
C VAL A 597 -3.45 19.64 19.79
N GLY A 598 -4.77 19.80 19.70
CA GLY A 598 -5.56 20.73 20.52
C GLY A 598 -6.01 21.99 19.77
N GLY A 599 -7.20 22.50 20.13
CA GLY A 599 -7.87 23.58 19.38
C GLY A 599 -7.18 24.94 19.47
N GLU A 600 -6.52 25.26 20.60
CA GLU A 600 -5.91 26.58 20.79
C GLU A 600 -4.69 26.81 19.87
N ALA A 601 -3.83 25.79 19.72
CA ALA A 601 -2.67 25.86 18.83
C ALA A 601 -3.10 26.04 17.36
N MET A 602 -4.15 25.32 16.95
CA MET A 602 -4.75 25.44 15.61
C MET A 602 -5.26 26.86 15.33
N GLU A 603 -6.10 27.40 16.21
CA GLU A 603 -6.70 28.73 16.00
C GLU A 603 -5.64 29.84 15.95
N ARG A 604 -4.59 29.76 16.79
CA ARG A 604 -3.47 30.70 16.73
C ARG A 604 -2.70 30.61 15.42
N ALA A 605 -2.35 29.40 14.99
CA ALA A 605 -1.66 29.20 13.70
C ALA A 605 -2.50 29.71 12.53
N ARG A 606 -3.79 29.39 12.51
CA ARG A 606 -4.74 29.87 11.51
C ARG A 606 -4.83 31.39 11.48
N ALA A 607 -4.90 32.04 12.64
CA ALA A 607 -4.95 33.50 12.72
C ALA A 607 -3.66 34.14 12.18
N MET A 608 -2.49 33.59 12.50
CA MET A 608 -1.19 34.06 11.99
C MET A 608 -1.08 33.90 10.48
N VAL A 609 -1.49 32.74 9.94
CA VAL A 609 -1.49 32.49 8.49
C VAL A 609 -2.44 33.47 7.81
N LYS A 610 -3.70 33.58 8.28
CA LYS A 610 -4.67 34.53 7.72
C LYS A 610 -4.17 35.97 7.78
N ALA A 611 -3.49 36.38 8.84
CA ALA A 611 -2.96 37.73 8.94
C ALA A 611 -1.86 38.03 7.91
N LEU A 612 -1.02 37.04 7.58
CA LEU A 612 0.04 37.16 6.58
C LEU A 612 -0.48 37.05 5.14
N THR A 613 -1.55 36.27 4.94
CA THR A 613 -2.11 35.99 3.62
C THR A 613 -3.42 36.73 3.36
N ALA A 614 -3.81 37.66 4.24
CA ALA A 614 -5.00 38.48 4.05
C ALA A 614 -4.83 39.36 2.82
N GLU A 615 -5.83 39.30 1.93
CA GLU A 615 -5.95 40.27 0.84
C GLU A 615 -6.84 41.43 1.27
N PRO A 616 -6.53 42.67 0.86
CA PRO A 616 -7.38 43.81 1.17
C PRO A 616 -8.65 43.77 0.30
N ASP A 617 -9.80 43.76 0.96
CA ASP A 617 -11.13 43.78 0.34
C ASP A 617 -11.40 45.15 -0.29
N ILE A 618 -11.73 45.15 -1.58
CA ILE A 618 -12.13 46.38 -2.30
C ILE A 618 -13.41 46.91 -1.66
N GLY A 619 -13.35 48.16 -1.18
CA GLY A 619 -14.43 48.84 -0.49
C GLY A 619 -14.37 48.77 1.04
N ALA A 620 -13.46 47.99 1.64
CA ALA A 620 -13.26 47.97 3.09
C ALA A 620 -12.43 49.18 3.57
N THR A 621 -12.63 49.53 4.84
CA THR A 621 -11.92 50.61 5.52
C THR A 621 -10.80 50.03 6.38
N TYR A 622 -9.59 50.51 6.19
CA TYR A 622 -8.38 50.08 6.92
C TYR A 622 -7.80 51.25 7.72
N GLU A 623 -7.28 50.95 8.91
CA GLU A 623 -6.46 51.89 9.69
C GLU A 623 -4.99 51.62 9.37
N GLY A 624 -4.37 52.50 8.58
CA GLY A 624 -3.02 52.31 8.09
C GLY A 624 -2.06 53.42 8.52
N THR A 625 -0.76 53.14 8.45
CA THR A 625 0.29 54.12 8.80
C THR A 625 0.93 54.66 7.53
N VAL A 626 1.12 55.98 7.46
CA VAL A 626 1.76 56.63 6.30
C VAL A 626 3.25 56.29 6.27
N VAL A 627 3.69 55.50 5.29
CA VAL A 627 5.08 55.07 5.13
C VAL A 627 5.92 56.14 4.44
N SER A 628 5.35 56.77 3.41
CA SER A 628 6.01 57.85 2.67
C SER A 628 4.99 58.78 2.00
N THR A 629 5.42 60.02 1.77
CA THR A 629 4.65 61.05 1.06
C THR A 629 5.39 61.49 -0.18
N THR A 630 4.66 61.71 -1.27
CA THR A 630 5.18 62.19 -2.56
C THR A 630 4.30 63.34 -3.06
N ALA A 631 4.76 64.06 -4.10
CA ALA A 631 4.02 65.22 -4.64
C ALA A 631 2.63 64.87 -5.20
N PHE A 632 2.38 63.60 -5.55
CA PHE A 632 1.12 63.16 -6.15
C PHE A 632 0.25 62.30 -5.21
N GLY A 633 0.71 62.01 -3.98
CA GLY A 633 -0.02 61.15 -3.05
C GLY A 633 0.80 60.62 -1.88
N ALA A 634 0.15 59.89 -0.98
CA ALA A 634 0.76 59.27 0.18
C ALA A 634 0.65 57.74 0.11
N PHE A 635 1.74 57.04 0.43
CA PHE A 635 1.76 55.59 0.57
C PHE A 635 1.40 55.22 2.01
N VAL A 636 0.34 54.43 2.16
CA VAL A 636 -0.19 54.00 3.45
C VAL A 636 -0.09 52.49 3.52
N GLU A 637 0.57 51.98 4.55
CA GLU A 637 0.61 50.56 4.87
C GLU A 637 -0.68 50.20 5.60
N ILE A 638 -1.52 49.38 4.96
CA ILE A 638 -2.84 48.99 5.47
C ILE A 638 -2.81 47.62 6.14
N MET A 639 -1.83 46.78 5.78
CA MET A 639 -1.54 45.47 6.35
C MET A 639 -0.02 45.23 6.28
N PRO A 640 0.57 44.36 7.12
CA PRO A 640 2.01 44.12 7.11
C PRO A 640 2.54 43.82 5.70
N GLY A 641 3.43 44.67 5.19
CA GLY A 641 4.03 44.53 3.85
C GLY A 641 3.11 44.88 2.67
N THR A 642 1.91 45.40 2.92
CA THR A 642 0.93 45.80 1.89
C THR A 642 0.69 47.30 1.91
N GLU A 643 1.25 48.00 0.93
CA GLU A 643 1.13 49.46 0.75
C GLU A 643 0.12 49.80 -0.35
N GLY A 644 -0.70 50.83 -0.09
CA GLY A 644 -1.55 51.43 -1.11
C GLY A 644 -1.32 52.92 -1.25
N LEU A 645 -1.63 53.47 -2.43
CA LEU A 645 -1.46 54.88 -2.73
C LEU A 645 -2.78 55.62 -2.53
N VAL A 646 -2.77 56.62 -1.65
CA VAL A 646 -3.80 57.66 -1.60
C VAL A 646 -3.39 58.80 -2.53
N HIS A 647 -4.07 58.95 -3.66
CA HIS A 647 -3.80 60.06 -4.59
C HIS A 647 -4.17 61.41 -3.96
N ILE A 648 -3.48 62.49 -4.34
CA ILE A 648 -3.69 63.83 -3.75
C ILE A 648 -5.14 64.32 -3.82
N SER A 649 -5.90 63.90 -4.85
CA SER A 649 -7.33 64.20 -5.02
C SER A 649 -8.27 63.44 -4.07
N GLU A 650 -7.77 62.37 -3.45
CA GLU A 650 -8.51 61.44 -2.59
C GLU A 650 -8.16 61.60 -1.10
N LEU A 651 -7.31 62.58 -0.74
CA LEU A 651 -6.92 62.88 0.65
C LEU A 651 -8.01 63.63 1.43
N LYS A 652 -8.70 64.61 0.81
CA LYS A 652 -9.74 65.41 1.46
C LYS A 652 -10.68 66.06 0.43
N HIS A 653 -11.88 66.50 0.86
CA HIS A 653 -12.76 67.34 0.04
C HIS A 653 -12.21 68.78 -0.07
N GLY A 654 -11.91 69.24 -1.29
CA GLY A 654 -11.32 70.57 -1.56
C GLY A 654 -9.98 70.49 -2.31
N ARG A 655 -9.47 71.61 -2.84
CA ARG A 655 -8.19 71.65 -3.57
C ARG A 655 -7.03 71.54 -2.58
N THR A 656 -6.26 70.46 -2.69
CA THR A 656 -5.05 70.21 -1.90
C THR A 656 -3.84 70.45 -2.80
N GLU A 657 -2.98 71.43 -2.48
CA GLU A 657 -1.81 71.73 -3.31
C GLU A 657 -0.60 70.84 -2.98
N LYS A 658 -0.44 70.43 -1.72
CA LYS A 658 0.62 69.50 -1.30
C LYS A 658 0.09 68.41 -0.39
N THR A 659 0.54 67.17 -0.61
CA THR A 659 0.20 66.00 0.21
C THR A 659 0.62 66.16 1.67
N GLU A 660 1.76 66.81 1.91
CA GLU A 660 2.36 67.06 3.23
C GLU A 660 1.52 67.99 4.12
N ASP A 661 0.59 68.74 3.53
CA ASP A 661 -0.33 69.62 4.25
C ASP A 661 -1.48 68.84 4.93
N VAL A 662 -1.69 67.58 4.53
CA VAL A 662 -2.82 66.75 5.00
C VAL A 662 -2.34 65.53 5.78
N VAL A 663 -1.25 64.89 5.38
CA VAL A 663 -0.71 63.70 6.04
C VAL A 663 0.82 63.75 6.09
N LYS A 664 1.40 63.35 7.22
CA LYS A 664 2.85 63.25 7.42
C LYS A 664 3.27 61.80 7.55
N LYS A 665 4.53 61.52 7.24
CA LYS A 665 5.14 60.20 7.47
C LYS A 665 5.00 59.82 8.95
N GLY A 666 4.43 58.64 9.20
CA GLY A 666 4.16 58.10 10.53
C GLY A 666 2.75 58.36 11.06
N ASP A 667 1.92 59.14 10.37
CA ASP A 667 0.53 59.38 10.79
C ASP A 667 -0.32 58.11 10.61
N ARG A 668 -1.22 57.85 11.56
CA ARG A 668 -2.24 56.80 11.46
C ARG A 668 -3.51 57.38 10.84
N VAL A 669 -3.93 56.85 9.71
CA VAL A 669 -5.05 57.37 8.91
C VAL A 669 -6.03 56.24 8.55
N GLN A 670 -7.33 56.55 8.53
CA GLN A 670 -8.35 55.64 7.99
C GLN A 670 -8.49 55.86 6.49
N VAL A 671 -8.40 54.77 5.73
CA VAL A 671 -8.40 54.76 4.27
C VAL A 671 -9.32 53.66 3.75
N LYS A 672 -10.11 53.98 2.72
CA LYS A 672 -10.95 53.01 2.01
C LYS A 672 -10.24 52.51 0.78
N LEU A 673 -10.18 51.19 0.57
CA LEU A 673 -9.67 50.63 -0.69
C LEU A 673 -10.72 50.85 -1.80
N LEU A 674 -10.36 51.56 -2.86
CA LEU A 674 -11.26 51.86 -3.97
C LEU A 674 -11.14 50.83 -5.09
N GLU A 675 -9.92 50.47 -5.47
CA GLU A 675 -9.65 49.61 -6.62
C GLU A 675 -8.26 48.96 -6.51
N ARG A 676 -8.11 47.79 -7.15
CA ARG A 676 -6.83 47.14 -7.40
C ARG A 676 -6.56 47.19 -8.91
N ASP A 677 -5.49 47.86 -9.30
CA ASP A 677 -5.07 47.99 -10.71
C ASP A 677 -4.55 46.64 -11.25
N GLU A 678 -4.52 46.44 -12.57
CA GLU A 678 -4.08 45.20 -13.25
C GLU A 678 -2.63 44.80 -12.90
N ARG A 679 -1.84 45.75 -12.38
CA ARG A 679 -0.46 45.53 -11.89
C ARG A 679 -0.37 45.27 -10.39
N GLY A 680 -1.49 45.01 -9.71
CA GLY A 680 -1.55 44.70 -8.27
C GLY A 680 -1.40 45.90 -7.33
N ARG A 681 -1.42 47.14 -7.86
CA ARG A 681 -1.30 48.37 -7.05
C ARG A 681 -2.64 48.75 -6.45
N LEU A 682 -2.65 49.07 -5.15
CA LEU A 682 -3.85 49.38 -4.39
C LEU A 682 -4.12 50.89 -4.38
N ARG A 683 -5.33 51.30 -4.81
CA ARG A 683 -5.79 52.70 -4.76
C ARG A 683 -6.64 52.93 -3.53
N LEU A 684 -6.18 53.83 -2.66
CA LEU A 684 -6.82 54.15 -1.38
C LEU A 684 -7.44 55.55 -1.42
N SER A 685 -8.50 55.78 -0.62
CA SER A 685 -9.14 57.09 -0.47
C SER A 685 -9.52 57.38 0.97
N MET A 686 -9.13 58.56 1.45
CA MET A 686 -9.58 59.12 2.74
C MET A 686 -10.89 59.91 2.54
N LYS A 687 -11.06 60.51 1.36
CA LYS A 687 -12.24 61.28 0.96
C LYS A 687 -13.51 60.45 0.97
N ALA A 688 -13.43 59.17 0.59
CA ALA A 688 -14.56 58.25 0.55
C ALA A 688 -15.18 57.95 1.93
N LEU A 689 -14.51 58.30 3.04
CA LEU A 689 -14.96 58.08 4.42
C LEU A 689 -15.56 59.34 5.06
N VAL A 690 -15.36 60.50 4.46
CA VAL A 690 -15.86 61.78 4.98
C VAL A 690 -17.14 62.16 4.23
N PRO A 691 -18.30 62.32 4.91
CA PRO A 691 -19.55 62.68 4.25
C PRO A 691 -19.39 64.00 3.49
N LYS A 692 -19.94 64.03 2.26
CA LYS A 692 -19.92 65.21 1.38
C LYS A 692 -20.47 66.43 2.14
N PRO A 693 -19.75 67.55 2.19
CA PRO A 693 -20.35 68.83 2.56
C PRO A 693 -21.43 69.18 1.53
N GLU A 694 -22.62 69.59 1.96
CA GLU A 694 -23.71 70.00 1.07
C GLU A 694 -23.25 71.16 0.15
N GLY A 695 -23.28 70.97 -1.18
CA GLY A 695 -23.14 72.06 -2.16
C GLY A 695 -22.03 71.98 -3.21
N MET A 696 -21.47 70.82 -3.59
CA MET A 696 -20.57 70.71 -4.76
C MET A 696 -21.17 69.93 -5.95
N PRO A 697 -20.96 70.38 -7.22
CA PRO A 697 -21.59 69.77 -8.40
C PRO A 697 -20.95 68.43 -8.81
N GLU A 698 -21.73 67.59 -9.50
CA GLU A 698 -21.31 66.29 -10.04
C GLU A 698 -20.38 66.45 -11.25
N GLU A 699 -19.24 65.75 -11.25
CA GLU A 699 -18.51 65.43 -12.48
C GLU A 699 -19.04 64.11 -13.05
N SER A 700 -19.75 64.22 -14.17
CA SER A 700 -20.33 63.13 -14.94
C SER A 700 -19.25 62.29 -15.63
N GLY A 701 -19.23 60.99 -15.32
CA GLY A 701 -18.50 59.98 -16.10
C GLY A 701 -19.05 59.89 -17.52
N GLY A 702 -18.20 60.18 -18.51
CA GLY A 702 -18.53 60.07 -19.93
C GLY A 702 -18.39 58.64 -20.43
N GLY A 703 -19.45 57.83 -20.30
CA GLY A 703 -19.61 56.55 -21.00
C GLY A 703 -20.71 56.64 -22.05
N ARG A 704 -20.33 56.77 -23.34
CA ARG A 704 -21.27 56.73 -24.47
C ARG A 704 -21.54 55.27 -24.87
N SER A 705 -22.73 54.77 -24.52
CA SER A 705 -23.35 53.57 -25.10
C SER A 705 -24.37 54.01 -26.15
N GLY A 706 -24.12 53.71 -27.43
CA GLY A 706 -25.03 53.99 -28.54
C GLY A 706 -25.95 52.81 -28.84
N GLY A 707 -27.26 53.07 -28.84
CA GLY A 707 -28.31 52.13 -29.22
C GLY A 707 -28.72 52.23 -30.70
N ASP A 708 -29.45 51.20 -31.12
CA ASP A 708 -29.65 50.65 -32.47
C ASP A 708 -30.60 51.39 -33.44
N ARG A 709 -30.31 51.16 -34.74
CA ARG A 709 -31.17 50.94 -35.93
C ARG A 709 -32.01 52.09 -36.56
N GLU A 710 -31.68 52.42 -37.82
CA GLU A 710 -32.55 52.18 -38.99
C GLU A 710 -31.84 52.37 -40.37
N SER A 711 -31.96 51.34 -41.22
CA SER A 711 -32.21 51.29 -42.68
C SER A 711 -31.64 52.30 -43.72
N ARG A 712 -30.57 51.86 -44.44
CA ARG A 712 -30.20 51.93 -45.91
C ARG A 712 -30.95 52.87 -46.91
N PRO A 713 -30.28 53.38 -47.98
CA PRO A 713 -29.78 52.54 -49.12
C PRO A 713 -28.40 52.95 -49.73
N PRO A 714 -27.85 52.19 -50.72
CA PRO A 714 -26.41 51.96 -50.88
C PRO A 714 -25.76 52.63 -52.10
N ARG A 715 -24.41 52.71 -52.16
CA ARG A 715 -23.63 52.56 -53.41
C ARG A 715 -22.09 52.48 -53.24
N ARG A 716 -21.55 51.42 -53.87
CA ARG A 716 -20.30 51.28 -54.66
C ARG A 716 -18.91 51.35 -54.01
N ASP A 717 -18.31 50.17 -53.93
CA ASP A 717 -16.99 49.73 -54.43
C ASP A 717 -15.98 50.80 -54.91
N ARG A 718 -14.78 50.76 -54.32
CA ARG A 718 -13.52 50.73 -55.07
C ARG A 718 -12.31 50.33 -54.20
N GLU A 719 -11.81 49.14 -54.54
CA GLU A 719 -10.44 48.62 -54.57
C GLU A 719 -9.20 49.53 -54.37
N GLN A 720 -8.14 48.84 -53.87
CA GLN A 720 -6.67 49.06 -54.02
C GLN A 720 -6.03 50.16 -53.15
N GLY A 721 -4.82 50.01 -52.60
CA GLY A 721 -3.73 49.02 -52.71
C GLY A 721 -2.72 49.27 -51.57
N GLU A 722 -1.99 48.25 -51.12
CA GLU A 722 -0.55 48.00 -51.39
C GLU A 722 0.45 48.92 -50.65
N GLY A 723 1.51 48.31 -50.08
CA GLY A 723 2.79 49.00 -49.87
C GLY A 723 3.60 48.59 -48.63
N GLU A 724 4.63 47.79 -48.86
CA GLU A 724 5.62 47.17 -47.96
C GLU A 724 6.50 48.10 -47.06
N PRO A 725 7.23 47.52 -46.08
CA PRO A 725 8.27 48.18 -45.29
C PRO A 725 9.71 47.95 -45.83
N ARG A 726 10.63 48.90 -45.58
CA ARG A 726 12.10 48.80 -45.79
C ARG A 726 12.79 48.85 -44.41
N GLU A 727 13.54 47.84 -43.97
CA GLU A 727 14.91 47.37 -44.32
C GLU A 727 16.05 47.96 -43.44
N ARG A 728 16.78 47.01 -42.80
CA ARG A 728 18.25 46.86 -42.52
C ARG A 728 18.99 47.98 -41.74
N VAL A 729 20.12 47.78 -41.05
CA VAL A 729 21.38 47.00 -41.20
C VAL A 729 22.03 46.94 -39.78
N ALA A 730 22.43 45.80 -39.19
CA ALA A 730 23.72 45.05 -39.19
C ALA A 730 25.03 45.74 -38.70
N ALA A 731 25.91 44.89 -38.12
CA ALA A 731 27.37 44.98 -37.85
C ALA A 731 27.79 45.20 -36.37
N GLU A 732 28.38 44.19 -35.68
CA GLU A 732 29.84 43.89 -35.49
C GLU A 732 30.47 44.73 -34.35
N SER A 733 31.47 44.35 -33.53
CA SER A 733 32.48 43.28 -33.42
C SER A 733 33.27 43.45 -32.09
N GLY A 734 34.14 42.48 -31.74
CA GLY A 734 35.37 42.62 -30.89
C GLY A 734 35.20 42.35 -29.38
N ALA A 735 35.74 41.30 -28.74
CA ALA A 735 37.13 40.81 -28.57
C ALA A 735 38.03 41.68 -27.66
N SER A 736 38.48 41.14 -26.52
CA SER A 736 39.88 41.14 -26.06
C SER A 736 40.07 40.54 -24.66
N ASP A 737 41.20 39.83 -24.53
CA ASP A 737 41.79 39.11 -23.40
C ASP A 737 42.12 39.92 -22.13
N GLY A 738 42.44 39.20 -21.04
CA GLY A 738 43.13 39.76 -19.87
C GLY A 738 43.47 38.74 -18.77
N ASP A 739 44.76 38.47 -18.63
CA ASP A 739 45.46 37.45 -17.84
C ASP A 739 45.87 37.92 -16.41
N GLY A 740 46.27 36.96 -15.55
CA GLY A 740 47.08 37.14 -14.32
C GLY A 740 46.30 37.30 -13.00
N GLY A 741 46.66 36.73 -11.84
CA GLY A 741 47.84 36.01 -11.37
C GLY A 741 48.06 36.27 -9.86
N GLY A 742 48.58 35.29 -9.11
CA GLY A 742 49.20 35.45 -7.77
C GLY A 742 48.31 35.13 -6.54
N ARG A 743 48.54 34.09 -5.74
CA ARG A 743 49.61 33.74 -4.77
C ARG A 743 49.45 34.35 -3.35
N GLY A 744 49.46 33.46 -2.36
CA GLY A 744 49.87 33.68 -0.95
C GLY A 744 48.73 34.05 0.00
N GLY A 745 48.61 33.53 1.22
CA GLY A 745 49.47 32.66 2.00
C GLY A 745 48.92 32.62 3.44
N GLU A 746 49.14 31.47 4.10
CA GLU A 746 49.29 31.24 5.54
C GLU A 746 48.31 31.84 6.57
N SER A 747 47.76 30.99 7.45
CA SER A 747 48.28 30.88 8.84
C SER A 747 47.27 30.27 9.84
N ARG A 748 47.65 29.08 10.31
CA ARG A 748 47.74 28.61 11.72
C ARG A 748 46.48 28.31 12.56
N GLY A 749 46.51 27.08 13.08
CA GLY A 749 45.97 26.66 14.39
C GLY A 749 45.72 25.15 14.43
N ARG A 750 46.71 24.26 14.62
CA ARG A 750 47.14 23.64 15.91
C ARG A 750 45.95 23.31 16.84
N ARG A 751 45.77 22.12 17.43
CA ARG A 751 46.48 20.81 17.53
C ARG A 751 45.56 19.86 18.39
N PRO A 752 45.95 18.66 18.87
CA PRO A 752 45.22 17.41 18.60
C PRO A 752 44.77 16.62 19.85
N GLY A 753 44.16 15.44 19.64
CA GLY A 753 44.07 14.37 20.64
C GLY A 753 42.68 13.74 20.70
N GLY A 754 42.48 12.43 20.71
CA GLY A 754 43.43 11.34 20.77
C GLY A 754 42.72 10.02 20.41
N GLY A 755 43.53 9.01 20.07
CA GLY A 755 43.05 7.65 19.95
C GLY A 755 43.00 6.95 21.31
N ARG A 756 42.08 6.00 21.44
CA ARG A 756 42.40 4.60 21.76
C ARG A 756 41.20 3.67 21.52
N PRO A 757 41.45 2.39 21.18
CA PRO A 757 40.43 1.36 20.96
C PRO A 757 40.27 0.41 22.18
N ARG A 758 39.39 -0.60 22.01
CA ARG A 758 39.04 -1.77 22.86
C ARG A 758 37.70 -1.57 23.59
N ARG A 759 36.75 -2.50 23.60
CA ARG A 759 36.74 -3.97 23.49
C ARG A 759 35.56 -4.46 22.66
#